data_AF-A0A5C1AHL0-F1
#
_entry.id   AF-A0A5C1AHL0-F1
#
_cell.length_a   1.000
_cell.length_b   1.000
_cell.length_c   1.000
_cell.angle_alpha   90.00
_cell.angle_beta   90.00
_cell.angle_gamma   90.00
#
_symmetry.space_group_name_H-M   'P 1'
#
loop_
_entity.id
_entity.type
_entity.pdbx_description
1 polymer ?
#
loop_
_entity_poly.entity_id
_entity_poly.type
_entity_poly.pdbx_seq_one_letter_code
_entity_poly.pdbx_strand_id
1 'polypeptide(L)'
;MAVNPYDPCPCGSGKKFKWCCISYWDQLQLAMQQQQQGQHDAALRTMEELTHTQGSHPQVWCHYANVLFMEGKTEEAEQAVQKALSIQPDFPMAYFTRAMFRNAEGEVIGSLLLFRKALEAYPPEATGPIADTCEMIARIELMLNRPVACRAVFERAVNALPHDPEIRQQFDAMFGPESRLPAAARKGYTFRPTMRSLPTGTNATKFSDAKAAYDSLTKQIPEDPAAWFNLGLVRAWLGEQPQAVEALNKSLELEVDDYRAEETAALAEVLKCAQGMEADADYVEHRAFLQIRDPQAVSGLLQAYVEGGRMIAPQMSEDGTHFSALVVEALPSILETGTKLAKVVANINITAGVIRLWYPVEETLRKVVTEVRERLNLAVSEPTFNLGPIQFGDIALDALAYPVRTADVTEAENKLRDYATNYFENTWLHKPLRSLGGVGPMDAVGSKLMRKRVLGIIKFVEGCLLGAAPRKRRGEETEPIQIYDFNRLRHKLGIEMVSVAAPTPVPQAPAAPTPAKRDFTAMNAADLSALASADLSASELEDAMKAAIKLDARELAVAFAKTGTTKPYDAAKPDRYPFFACLMTAALSSGDTGEVVRVANEGSQYDSEHNAGKRFNDYALRKIAVLAKKGEYEAVEQEYNTILDRTPNDGNLYVKAAETFLGAKQGSRAKGFAERGLAKGKEQGNRDLQAACGELLDAAKRYS
;
A
#
# COMPACT_ATOMS: atom_id res chain seq x y z
N MET A 1 -6.55 26.09 -16.53
CA MET A 1 -5.20 25.99 -17.14
C MET A 1 -5.38 25.66 -18.61
N ALA A 2 -4.48 26.13 -19.49
CA ALA A 2 -4.52 25.74 -20.90
C ALA A 2 -4.11 24.27 -21.03
N VAL A 3 -5.01 23.42 -21.55
CA VAL A 3 -4.72 22.01 -21.82
C VAL A 3 -3.82 21.93 -23.04
N ASN A 4 -2.69 21.24 -22.93
CA ASN A 4 -1.79 21.05 -24.07
C ASN A 4 -2.53 20.24 -25.16
N PRO A 5 -2.58 20.73 -26.42
CA PRO A 5 -3.26 20.03 -27.53
C PRO A 5 -2.81 18.58 -27.76
N TYR A 6 -1.58 18.22 -27.36
CA TYR A 6 -1.02 16.89 -27.57
C TYR A 6 -1.09 15.97 -26.35
N ASP A 7 -1.65 16.44 -25.24
CA ASP A 7 -1.89 15.57 -24.08
C ASP A 7 -3.15 14.73 -24.30
N PRO A 8 -3.28 13.58 -23.62
CA PRO A 8 -4.53 12.83 -23.58
C PRO A 8 -5.70 13.72 -23.20
N CYS A 9 -6.81 13.58 -23.92
CA CYS A 9 -7.97 14.40 -23.67
C CYS A 9 -8.56 14.11 -22.28
N PRO A 10 -8.88 15.15 -21.47
CA PRO A 10 -9.44 14.96 -20.14
C PRO A 10 -10.80 14.25 -20.15
N CYS A 11 -11.45 14.11 -21.30
CA CYS A 11 -12.69 13.35 -21.38
C CYS A 11 -12.52 11.82 -21.29
N GLY A 12 -11.28 11.34 -21.30
CA GLY A 12 -10.96 9.91 -21.19
C GLY A 12 -11.35 9.08 -22.41
N SER A 13 -11.48 9.72 -23.57
CA SER A 13 -11.70 9.03 -24.85
C SER A 13 -10.47 8.30 -25.39
N GLY A 14 -9.29 8.49 -24.77
CA GLY A 14 -7.99 8.00 -25.26
C GLY A 14 -7.42 8.79 -26.45
N LYS A 15 -8.16 9.75 -27.01
CA LYS A 15 -7.68 10.63 -28.07
C LYS A 15 -6.88 11.78 -27.49
N LYS A 16 -5.93 12.35 -28.24
CA LYS A 16 -5.29 13.62 -27.84
C LYS A 16 -6.31 14.75 -27.88
N PHE A 17 -6.12 15.74 -27.00
CA PHE A 17 -7.06 16.84 -26.81
C PHE A 17 -7.41 17.58 -28.12
N LYS A 18 -6.41 17.83 -28.99
CA LYS A 18 -6.57 18.44 -30.32
C LYS A 18 -7.56 17.73 -31.25
N TRP A 19 -7.80 16.44 -31.08
CA TRP A 19 -8.69 15.66 -31.94
C TRP A 19 -9.91 15.13 -31.21
N CYS A 20 -10.24 15.76 -30.07
CA CYS A 20 -11.35 15.36 -29.25
C CYS A 20 -12.20 16.57 -28.85
N CYS A 21 -11.93 17.19 -27.70
CA CYS A 21 -12.80 18.25 -27.15
C CYS A 21 -12.42 19.67 -27.62
N ILE A 22 -11.30 19.85 -28.34
CA ILE A 22 -10.79 21.19 -28.66
C ILE A 22 -11.80 22.09 -29.38
N SER A 23 -12.68 21.54 -30.21
CA SER A 23 -13.63 22.30 -31.04
C SER A 23 -14.70 23.03 -30.24
N TYR A 24 -14.98 22.59 -29.02
CA TYR A 24 -16.01 23.14 -28.15
C TYR A 24 -15.51 23.45 -26.74
N TRP A 25 -14.19 23.32 -26.51
CA TRP A 25 -13.59 23.46 -25.20
C TRP A 25 -13.78 24.84 -24.60
N ASP A 26 -13.67 25.90 -25.40
CA ASP A 26 -13.78 27.28 -24.90
C ASP A 26 -15.20 27.57 -24.38
N GLN A 27 -16.23 27.07 -25.08
CA GLN A 27 -17.62 27.18 -24.63
C GLN A 27 -17.88 26.35 -23.37
N LEU A 28 -17.30 25.14 -23.29
CA LEU A 28 -17.37 24.33 -22.08
C LEU A 28 -16.68 25.01 -20.88
N GLN A 29 -15.50 25.60 -21.08
CA GLN A 29 -14.79 26.33 -20.03
C GLN A 29 -15.58 27.56 -19.57
N LEU A 30 -16.22 28.27 -20.49
CA LEU A 30 -17.13 29.38 -20.16
C LEU A 30 -18.28 28.91 -19.25
N ALA A 31 -18.95 27.81 -19.60
CA ALA A 31 -20.02 27.25 -18.77
C ALA A 31 -19.54 26.85 -17.37
N MET A 32 -18.37 26.20 -17.28
CA MET A 32 -17.77 25.80 -15.99
C MET A 32 -17.37 27.02 -15.15
N GLN A 33 -16.86 28.08 -15.78
CA GLN A 33 -16.52 29.33 -15.10
C GLN A 33 -17.78 30.06 -14.60
N GLN A 34 -18.84 30.12 -15.41
CA GLN A 34 -20.13 30.68 -15.01
C GLN A 34 -20.68 29.93 -13.79
N GLN A 35 -20.59 28.60 -13.79
CA GLN A 35 -21.01 27.77 -12.66
C GLN A 35 -20.23 28.08 -11.37
N GLN A 36 -18.90 28.19 -11.46
CA GLN A 36 -18.06 28.57 -10.31
C GLN A 36 -18.36 29.97 -9.78
N GLN A 37 -18.82 30.89 -10.64
CA GLN A 37 -19.20 32.25 -10.27
C GLN A 37 -20.65 32.35 -9.74
N GLY A 38 -21.37 31.23 -9.61
CA GLY A 38 -22.79 31.21 -9.20
C GLY A 38 -23.76 31.71 -10.28
N GLN A 39 -23.31 31.85 -11.53
CA GLN A 39 -24.15 32.25 -12.67
C GLN A 39 -24.83 31.03 -13.29
N HIS A 40 -25.60 30.32 -12.48
CA HIS A 40 -26.19 29.01 -12.77
C HIS A 40 -27.05 28.99 -14.05
N ASP A 41 -27.94 29.95 -14.21
CA ASP A 41 -28.79 30.07 -15.40
C ASP A 41 -27.98 30.32 -16.68
N ALA A 42 -26.89 31.09 -16.59
CA ALA A 42 -26.02 31.34 -17.74
C ALA A 42 -25.24 30.07 -18.11
N ALA A 43 -24.74 29.33 -17.12
CA ALA A 43 -24.06 28.06 -17.32
C ALA A 43 -24.98 27.04 -18.03
N LEU A 44 -26.22 26.91 -17.57
CA LEU A 44 -27.22 26.03 -18.19
C LEU A 44 -27.51 26.42 -19.65
N ARG A 45 -27.73 27.70 -19.94
CA ARG A 45 -27.97 28.17 -21.32
C ARG A 45 -26.77 27.90 -22.24
N THR A 46 -25.55 28.16 -21.76
CA THR A 46 -24.33 27.88 -22.51
C THR A 46 -24.20 26.38 -22.81
N MET A 47 -24.53 25.51 -21.83
CA MET A 47 -24.51 24.06 -22.04
C MET A 47 -25.64 23.57 -22.94
N GLU A 48 -26.84 24.16 -22.88
CA GLU A 48 -27.94 23.87 -23.80
C GLU A 48 -27.56 24.20 -25.25
N GLU A 49 -26.98 25.39 -25.49
CA GLU A 49 -26.45 25.75 -26.81
C GLU A 49 -25.36 24.78 -27.29
N LEU A 50 -24.50 24.33 -26.37
CA LEU A 50 -23.48 23.31 -26.65
C LEU A 50 -24.11 21.98 -27.07
N THR A 51 -25.19 21.55 -26.40
CA THR A 51 -25.90 20.32 -26.76
C THR A 51 -26.62 20.43 -28.12
N HIS A 52 -27.04 21.63 -28.51
CA HIS A 52 -27.63 21.86 -29.84
C HIS A 52 -26.59 21.86 -30.96
N THR A 53 -25.44 22.49 -30.73
CA THR A 53 -24.39 22.65 -31.74
C THR A 53 -23.46 21.43 -31.83
N GLN A 54 -23.22 20.75 -30.71
CA GLN A 54 -22.25 19.65 -30.56
C GLN A 54 -22.87 18.38 -29.97
N GLY A 55 -24.19 18.21 -30.04
CA GLY A 55 -24.94 17.10 -29.41
C GLY A 55 -24.63 15.69 -29.93
N SER A 56 -23.82 15.55 -30.99
CA SER A 56 -23.30 14.25 -31.42
C SER A 56 -22.12 13.75 -30.57
N HIS A 57 -21.54 14.61 -29.73
CA HIS A 57 -20.45 14.28 -28.83
C HIS A 57 -20.99 13.85 -27.45
N PRO A 58 -20.77 12.60 -27.01
CA PRO A 58 -21.28 12.13 -25.72
C PRO A 58 -20.68 12.90 -24.52
N GLN A 59 -19.47 13.46 -24.66
CA GLN A 59 -18.82 14.30 -23.65
C GLN A 59 -19.67 15.51 -23.26
N VAL A 60 -20.29 16.16 -24.25
CA VAL A 60 -21.09 17.38 -24.06
C VAL A 60 -22.28 17.09 -23.15
N TRP A 61 -22.95 15.96 -23.38
CA TRP A 61 -24.05 15.49 -22.56
C TRP A 61 -23.62 15.15 -21.12
N CYS A 62 -22.44 14.55 -20.91
CA CYS A 62 -21.92 14.32 -19.55
C CYS A 62 -21.60 15.62 -18.81
N HIS A 63 -21.01 16.59 -19.49
CA HIS A 63 -20.76 17.90 -18.89
C HIS A 63 -22.06 18.63 -18.59
N TYR A 64 -23.08 18.53 -19.45
CA TYR A 64 -24.38 19.13 -19.22
C TYR A 64 -25.07 18.48 -18.02
N ALA A 65 -25.00 17.15 -17.93
CA ALA A 65 -25.49 16.40 -16.78
C ALA A 65 -24.85 16.86 -15.47
N ASN A 66 -23.53 17.11 -15.45
CA ASN A 66 -22.86 17.62 -14.24
C ASN A 66 -23.41 18.98 -13.81
N VAL A 67 -23.61 19.92 -14.75
CA VAL A 67 -24.20 21.23 -14.43
C VAL A 67 -25.63 21.07 -13.93
N LEU A 68 -26.46 20.27 -14.60
CA LEU A 68 -27.83 19.97 -14.17
C LEU A 68 -27.87 19.39 -12.74
N PHE A 69 -26.96 18.47 -12.42
CA PHE A 69 -26.88 17.85 -11.11
C PHE A 69 -26.49 18.86 -10.02
N MET A 70 -25.53 19.75 -10.29
CA MET A 70 -25.15 20.82 -9.35
C MET A 70 -26.31 21.78 -9.06
N GLU A 71 -27.24 21.96 -10.01
CA GLU A 71 -28.47 22.74 -9.83
C GLU A 71 -29.63 21.97 -9.17
N GLY A 72 -29.39 20.73 -8.73
CA GLY A 72 -30.42 19.88 -8.14
C GLY A 72 -31.44 19.31 -9.14
N LYS A 73 -31.20 19.45 -10.45
CA LYS A 73 -32.04 18.89 -11.52
C LYS A 73 -31.67 17.44 -11.82
N THR A 74 -31.79 16.58 -10.81
CA THR A 74 -31.29 15.19 -10.86
C THR A 74 -31.91 14.35 -11.99
N GLU A 75 -33.21 14.48 -12.24
CA GLU A 75 -33.89 13.73 -13.31
C GLU A 75 -33.40 14.13 -14.71
N GLU A 76 -33.23 15.43 -14.95
CA GLU A 76 -32.68 15.94 -16.22
C GLU A 76 -31.22 15.52 -16.39
N ALA A 77 -30.43 15.53 -15.31
CA ALA A 77 -29.05 15.07 -15.33
C ALA A 77 -28.94 13.58 -15.73
N GLU A 78 -29.78 12.71 -15.17
CA GLU A 78 -29.84 11.29 -15.56
C GLU A 78 -30.26 11.11 -17.02
N GLN A 79 -31.21 11.92 -17.52
CA GLN A 79 -31.58 11.90 -18.93
C GLN A 79 -30.40 12.30 -19.83
N ALA A 80 -29.63 13.33 -19.45
CA ALA A 80 -28.44 13.75 -20.18
C ALA A 80 -27.35 12.66 -20.20
N VAL A 81 -27.09 12.00 -19.06
CA VAL A 81 -26.20 10.82 -19.03
C VAL A 81 -26.72 9.70 -19.93
N GLN A 82 -28.03 9.43 -19.91
CA GLN A 82 -28.64 8.41 -20.77
C GLN A 82 -28.52 8.77 -22.26
N LYS A 83 -28.56 10.06 -22.62
CA LYS A 83 -28.27 10.52 -23.98
C LYS A 83 -26.82 10.25 -24.36
N ALA A 84 -25.85 10.54 -23.49
CA ALA A 84 -24.45 10.19 -23.74
C ALA A 84 -24.26 8.70 -24.02
N LEU A 85 -24.88 7.83 -23.21
CA LEU A 85 -24.83 6.37 -23.38
C LEU A 85 -25.59 5.89 -24.63
N SER A 86 -26.64 6.61 -25.08
CA SER A 86 -27.32 6.28 -26.33
C SER A 86 -26.48 6.57 -27.58
N ILE A 87 -25.57 7.55 -27.49
CA ILE A 87 -24.62 7.89 -28.54
C ILE A 87 -23.45 6.89 -28.53
N GLN A 88 -22.92 6.59 -27.34
CA GLN A 88 -21.84 5.62 -27.15
C GLN A 88 -22.11 4.77 -25.89
N PRO A 89 -22.57 3.51 -26.03
CA PRO A 89 -22.97 2.65 -24.90
C PRO A 89 -21.87 2.36 -23.87
N ASP A 90 -20.62 2.25 -24.31
CA ASP A 90 -19.46 1.99 -23.45
C ASP A 90 -18.62 3.25 -23.24
N PHE A 91 -19.27 4.39 -23.00
CA PHE A 91 -18.56 5.65 -22.80
C PHE A 91 -18.12 5.82 -21.32
N PRO A 92 -16.81 5.81 -21.00
CA PRO A 92 -16.33 5.77 -19.62
C PRO A 92 -16.78 6.96 -18.77
N MET A 93 -16.73 8.18 -19.33
CA MET A 93 -17.14 9.39 -18.62
C MET A 93 -18.62 9.36 -18.24
N ALA A 94 -19.50 8.75 -19.04
CA ALA A 94 -20.91 8.66 -18.66
C ALA A 94 -21.11 7.79 -17.41
N TYR A 95 -20.39 6.66 -17.31
CA TYR A 95 -20.38 5.83 -16.11
C TYR A 95 -19.77 6.57 -14.92
N PHE A 96 -18.66 7.31 -15.12
CA PHE A 96 -18.03 8.11 -14.07
C PHE A 96 -18.97 9.22 -13.56
N THR A 97 -19.59 9.99 -14.45
CA THR A 97 -20.55 11.04 -14.10
C THR A 97 -21.73 10.46 -13.33
N ARG A 98 -22.29 9.34 -13.79
CA ARG A 98 -23.38 8.67 -13.06
C ARG A 98 -22.95 8.16 -11.70
N ALA A 99 -21.72 7.65 -11.59
CA ALA A 99 -21.14 7.22 -10.32
C ALA A 99 -21.02 8.39 -9.33
N MET A 100 -20.62 9.57 -9.81
CA MET A 100 -20.56 10.79 -8.99
C MET A 100 -21.93 11.18 -8.45
N PHE A 101 -23.00 11.09 -9.25
CA PHE A 101 -24.36 11.37 -8.79
C PHE A 101 -24.78 10.43 -7.68
N ARG A 102 -24.62 9.11 -7.89
CA ARG A 102 -24.92 8.09 -6.87
C ARG A 102 -24.08 8.27 -5.61
N ASN A 103 -22.81 8.66 -5.75
CA ASN A 103 -21.95 8.91 -4.61
C ASN A 103 -22.42 10.13 -3.79
N ALA A 104 -22.83 11.21 -4.45
CA ALA A 104 -23.37 12.40 -3.80
C ALA A 104 -24.73 12.14 -3.12
N GLU A 105 -25.53 11.22 -3.64
CA GLU A 105 -26.77 10.75 -3.01
C GLU A 105 -26.54 9.77 -1.84
N GLY A 106 -25.29 9.35 -1.59
CA GLY A 106 -24.94 8.38 -0.55
C GLY A 106 -25.13 6.91 -0.97
N GLU A 107 -25.43 6.62 -2.23
CA GLU A 107 -25.48 5.27 -2.78
C GLU A 107 -24.07 4.71 -3.06
N VAL A 108 -23.31 4.48 -1.98
CA VAL A 108 -21.89 4.07 -2.01
C VAL A 108 -21.63 2.82 -2.87
N ILE A 109 -22.46 1.78 -2.74
CA ILE A 109 -22.26 0.53 -3.48
C ILE A 109 -22.61 0.71 -4.96
N GLY A 110 -23.68 1.46 -5.27
CA GLY A 110 -24.08 1.78 -6.63
C GLY A 110 -23.03 2.60 -7.37
N SER A 111 -22.46 3.61 -6.70
CA SER A 111 -21.38 4.43 -7.26
C SER A 111 -20.11 3.62 -7.52
N LEU A 112 -19.71 2.76 -6.58
CA LEU A 112 -18.54 1.89 -6.74
C LEU A 112 -18.65 0.98 -7.97
N LEU A 113 -19.82 0.38 -8.20
CA LEU A 113 -20.06 -0.46 -9.39
C LEU A 113 -19.93 0.35 -10.69
N LEU A 114 -20.42 1.58 -10.72
CA LEU A 114 -20.34 2.47 -11.88
C LEU A 114 -18.92 2.97 -12.13
N PHE A 115 -18.16 3.35 -11.09
CA PHE A 115 -16.75 3.69 -11.23
C PHE A 115 -15.93 2.52 -11.79
N ARG A 116 -16.20 1.29 -11.34
CA ARG A 116 -15.52 0.09 -11.88
C ARG A 116 -15.86 -0.13 -13.35
N LYS A 117 -17.11 0.08 -13.77
CA LYS A 117 -17.49 0.05 -15.18
C LYS A 117 -16.77 1.13 -16.00
N ALA A 118 -16.66 2.35 -15.47
CA ALA A 118 -15.89 3.41 -16.10
C ALA A 118 -14.42 2.97 -16.28
N LEU A 119 -13.82 2.43 -15.21
CA LEU A 119 -12.43 1.95 -15.21
C LEU A 119 -12.17 0.82 -16.22
N GLU A 120 -13.13 -0.08 -16.42
CA GLU A 120 -13.04 -1.17 -17.40
C GLU A 120 -13.20 -0.70 -18.85
N ALA A 121 -13.89 0.42 -19.06
CA ALA A 121 -14.18 0.99 -20.36
C ALA A 121 -13.09 1.97 -20.85
N TYR A 122 -12.25 2.50 -19.96
CA TYR A 122 -11.18 3.41 -20.37
C TYR A 122 -10.16 2.72 -21.29
N PRO A 123 -9.73 3.40 -22.36
CA PRO A 123 -8.54 2.99 -23.10
C PRO A 123 -7.28 3.28 -22.26
N PRO A 124 -6.19 2.49 -22.39
CA PRO A 124 -4.97 2.64 -21.58
C PRO A 124 -4.34 4.04 -21.64
N GLU A 125 -4.53 4.78 -22.74
CA GLU A 125 -4.01 6.13 -22.96
C GLU A 125 -4.72 7.20 -22.12
N ALA A 126 -5.89 6.90 -21.54
CA ALA A 126 -6.66 7.83 -20.71
C ALA A 126 -6.11 7.90 -19.26
N THR A 127 -4.81 8.15 -19.12
CA THR A 127 -4.08 8.02 -17.84
C THR A 127 -4.65 8.89 -16.72
N GLY A 128 -4.97 10.17 -16.98
CA GLY A 128 -5.59 11.06 -15.99
C GLY A 128 -6.95 10.54 -15.50
N PRO A 129 -7.95 10.36 -16.39
CA PRO A 129 -9.25 9.80 -16.00
C PRO A 129 -9.19 8.42 -15.34
N ILE A 130 -8.23 7.57 -15.73
CA ILE A 130 -7.96 6.29 -15.04
C ILE A 130 -7.51 6.56 -13.60
N ALA A 131 -6.55 7.47 -13.38
CA ALA A 131 -6.08 7.81 -12.04
C ALA A 131 -7.22 8.38 -11.18
N ASP A 132 -7.97 9.37 -11.69
CA ASP A 132 -9.11 9.99 -10.99
C ASP A 132 -10.15 8.93 -10.56
N THR A 133 -10.48 8.01 -11.48
CA THR A 133 -11.44 6.93 -11.19
C THR A 133 -10.89 5.93 -10.17
N CYS A 134 -9.60 5.59 -10.28
CA CYS A 134 -8.93 4.72 -9.32
C CYS A 134 -8.94 5.33 -7.90
N GLU A 135 -8.71 6.64 -7.78
CA GLU A 135 -8.78 7.34 -6.49
C GLU A 135 -10.18 7.33 -5.89
N MET A 136 -11.23 7.55 -6.70
CA MET A 136 -12.61 7.45 -6.22
C MET A 136 -12.92 6.04 -5.69
N ILE A 137 -12.51 5.00 -6.43
CA ILE A 137 -12.67 3.61 -6.00
C ILE A 137 -11.88 3.36 -4.71
N ALA A 138 -10.60 3.74 -4.66
CA ALA A 138 -9.74 3.55 -3.49
C ALA A 138 -10.32 4.20 -2.23
N ARG A 139 -10.87 5.41 -2.35
CA ARG A 139 -11.55 6.12 -1.24
C ARG A 139 -12.77 5.35 -0.74
N ILE A 140 -13.61 4.87 -1.65
CA ILE A 140 -14.79 4.07 -1.27
C ILE A 140 -14.38 2.75 -0.62
N GLU A 141 -13.41 2.03 -1.20
CA GLU A 141 -12.91 0.77 -0.63
C GLU A 141 -12.33 0.98 0.77
N LEU A 142 -11.61 2.08 1.01
CA LEU A 142 -11.10 2.41 2.34
C LEU A 142 -12.24 2.69 3.33
N MET A 143 -13.26 3.44 2.92
CA MET A 143 -14.46 3.70 3.75
C MET A 143 -15.19 2.40 4.12
N LEU A 144 -15.22 1.41 3.22
CA LEU A 144 -15.78 0.08 3.47
C LEU A 144 -14.83 -0.85 4.26
N ASN A 145 -13.70 -0.33 4.74
CA ASN A 145 -12.61 -1.05 5.42
C ASN A 145 -12.01 -2.21 4.59
N ARG A 146 -11.74 -1.95 3.30
CA ARG A 146 -11.24 -2.93 2.31
C ARG A 146 -9.85 -2.52 1.78
N PRO A 147 -8.80 -2.53 2.62
CA PRO A 147 -7.47 -2.04 2.24
C PRO A 147 -6.81 -2.82 1.10
N VAL A 148 -7.13 -4.12 0.95
CA VAL A 148 -6.58 -4.97 -0.13
C VAL A 148 -7.15 -4.58 -1.49
N ALA A 149 -8.45 -4.27 -1.56
CA ALA A 149 -9.08 -3.73 -2.76
C ALA A 149 -8.52 -2.33 -3.05
N CYS A 150 -8.52 -1.45 -2.04
CA CYS A 150 -7.96 -0.11 -2.13
C CYS A 150 -6.54 -0.12 -2.71
N ARG A 151 -5.63 -0.92 -2.15
CA ARG A 151 -4.25 -1.02 -2.63
C ARG A 151 -4.18 -1.38 -4.11
N ALA A 152 -4.92 -2.39 -4.54
CA ALA A 152 -4.86 -2.87 -5.92
C ALA A 152 -5.32 -1.82 -6.94
N VAL A 153 -6.32 -1.02 -6.60
CA VAL A 153 -6.78 0.07 -7.48
C VAL A 153 -5.86 1.29 -7.37
N PHE A 154 -5.32 1.58 -6.19
CA PHE A 154 -4.40 2.70 -6.00
C PHE A 154 -3.05 2.48 -6.71
N GLU A 155 -2.56 1.23 -6.76
CA GLU A 155 -1.40 0.86 -7.59
C GLU A 155 -1.64 1.17 -9.07
N ARG A 156 -2.88 1.00 -9.57
CA ARG A 156 -3.22 1.37 -10.96
C ARG A 156 -3.21 2.89 -11.17
N ALA A 157 -3.59 3.69 -10.18
CA ALA A 157 -3.46 5.15 -10.26
C ALA A 157 -1.99 5.58 -10.33
N VAL A 158 -1.14 5.03 -9.45
CA VAL A 158 0.31 5.28 -9.46
C VAL A 158 0.92 4.88 -10.80
N ASN A 159 0.52 3.75 -11.38
CA ASN A 159 1.02 3.30 -12.68
C ASN A 159 0.51 4.18 -13.85
N ALA A 160 -0.69 4.74 -13.75
CA ALA A 160 -1.23 5.64 -14.76
C ALA A 160 -0.51 7.00 -14.77
N LEU A 161 -0.13 7.50 -13.58
CA LEU A 161 0.59 8.77 -13.40
C LEU A 161 1.88 8.55 -12.57
N PRO A 162 2.92 7.89 -13.13
CA PRO A 162 4.12 7.47 -12.38
C PRO A 162 5.01 8.62 -11.91
N HIS A 163 4.81 9.82 -12.46
CA HIS A 163 5.56 11.03 -12.11
C HIS A 163 4.76 12.01 -11.25
N ASP A 164 3.56 11.64 -10.82
CA ASP A 164 2.77 12.44 -9.89
C ASP A 164 3.25 12.20 -8.45
N PRO A 165 3.91 13.19 -7.80
CA PRO A 165 4.44 13.02 -6.46
C PRO A 165 3.33 12.92 -5.41
N GLU A 166 2.15 13.51 -5.65
CA GLU A 166 1.05 13.54 -4.70
C GLU A 166 0.42 12.15 -4.58
N ILE A 167 0.08 11.52 -5.71
CA ILE A 167 -0.45 10.15 -5.74
C ILE A 167 0.55 9.18 -5.11
N ARG A 168 1.85 9.35 -5.40
CA ARG A 168 2.90 8.51 -4.81
C ARG A 168 2.99 8.70 -3.30
N GLN A 169 2.96 9.93 -2.81
CA GLN A 169 3.00 10.24 -1.39
C GLN A 169 1.79 9.65 -0.66
N GLN A 170 0.58 9.78 -1.22
CA GLN A 170 -0.64 9.20 -0.64
C GLN A 170 -0.56 7.66 -0.58
N PHE A 171 -0.05 7.02 -1.64
CA PHE A 171 0.16 5.59 -1.68
C PHE A 171 1.16 5.12 -0.60
N ASP A 172 2.32 5.77 -0.50
CA ASP A 172 3.36 5.42 0.46
C ASP A 172 2.93 5.71 1.91
N ALA A 173 2.16 6.76 2.16
CA ALA A 173 1.57 7.02 3.47
C ALA A 173 0.62 5.90 3.92
N MET A 174 -0.15 5.34 2.99
CA MET A 174 -1.14 4.31 3.30
C MET A 174 -0.56 2.90 3.34
N PHE A 175 0.40 2.56 2.47
CA PHE A 175 0.88 1.18 2.31
C PHE A 175 2.40 1.01 2.46
N GLY A 176 3.12 2.11 2.63
CA GLY A 176 4.56 2.11 2.86
C GLY A 176 4.96 1.61 4.26
N PRO A 177 6.25 1.76 4.62
CA PRO A 177 6.78 1.27 5.88
C PRO A 177 6.16 1.90 7.13
N GLU A 178 5.77 3.18 7.07
CA GLU A 178 5.17 3.91 8.19
C GLU A 178 3.65 3.70 8.34
N SER A 179 3.04 2.91 7.47
CA SER A 179 1.62 2.58 7.55
C SER A 179 1.29 1.87 8.86
N ARG A 180 0.17 2.25 9.47
CA ARG A 180 -0.41 1.55 10.63
C ARG A 180 -1.23 0.32 10.26
N LEU A 181 -1.43 0.06 8.96
CA LEU A 181 -2.12 -1.15 8.51
C LEU A 181 -1.25 -2.39 8.80
N PRO A 182 -1.87 -3.52 9.18
CA PRO A 182 -1.13 -4.76 9.35
C PRO A 182 -0.46 -5.17 8.04
N ALA A 183 0.70 -5.82 8.14
CA ALA A 183 1.51 -6.20 6.97
C ALA A 183 0.69 -6.98 5.91
N ALA A 184 -0.23 -7.84 6.34
CA ALA A 184 -1.13 -8.58 5.46
C ALA A 184 -2.11 -7.67 4.69
N ALA A 185 -2.58 -6.56 5.27
CA ALA A 185 -3.49 -5.63 4.60
C ALA A 185 -2.79 -4.73 3.58
N ARG A 186 -1.52 -4.38 3.84
CA ARG A 186 -0.73 -3.51 2.96
C ARG A 186 0.16 -4.24 1.98
N LYS A 187 0.18 -5.58 1.96
CA LYS A 187 1.06 -6.35 1.08
C LYS A 187 0.61 -6.22 -0.39
N GLY A 188 1.57 -6.00 -1.30
CA GLY A 188 1.37 -6.19 -2.74
C GLY A 188 1.42 -7.67 -3.05
N TYR A 189 0.25 -8.30 -3.16
CA TYR A 189 0.13 -9.71 -3.48
C TYR A 189 0.34 -9.97 -4.97
N THR A 190 0.93 -11.12 -5.29
CA THR A 190 1.13 -11.58 -6.66
C THR A 190 0.49 -12.95 -6.84
N PHE A 191 0.18 -13.30 -8.08
CA PHE A 191 -0.38 -14.61 -8.39
C PHE A 191 0.62 -15.73 -8.10
N ARG A 192 0.13 -16.77 -7.43
CA ARG A 192 0.88 -18.01 -7.19
C ARG A 192 0.91 -18.85 -8.47
N PRO A 193 2.02 -19.53 -8.78
CA PRO A 193 2.05 -20.50 -9.88
C PRO A 193 1.02 -21.61 -9.66
N THR A 194 0.17 -21.83 -10.65
CA THR A 194 -0.88 -22.87 -10.65
C THR A 194 -0.37 -24.15 -11.32
N MET A 195 -1.03 -25.28 -11.06
CA MET A 195 -0.72 -26.58 -11.68
C MET A 195 -0.86 -26.55 -13.21
N ARG A 196 -1.79 -25.72 -13.71
CA ARG A 196 -1.93 -25.40 -15.12
C ARG A 196 -1.75 -23.91 -15.32
N SER A 197 -0.80 -23.55 -16.17
CA SER A 197 -0.56 -22.15 -16.53
C SER A 197 -1.73 -21.57 -17.32
N LEU A 198 -2.08 -20.32 -17.04
CA LEU A 198 -3.05 -19.55 -17.82
C LEU A 198 -2.36 -18.84 -18.99
N PRO A 199 -3.09 -18.50 -20.07
CA PRO A 199 -2.53 -17.73 -21.18
C PRO A 199 -1.85 -16.44 -20.71
N THR A 200 -0.76 -16.07 -21.35
CA THR A 200 -0.07 -14.79 -21.12
C THR A 200 -1.04 -13.63 -21.31
N GLY A 201 -1.06 -12.68 -20.38
CA GLY A 201 -1.96 -11.52 -20.43
C GLY A 201 -3.28 -11.67 -19.65
N THR A 202 -3.67 -12.88 -19.24
CA THR A 202 -4.87 -13.13 -18.40
C THR A 202 -4.88 -12.29 -17.11
N ASN A 203 -3.68 -11.95 -16.63
CA ASN A 203 -3.44 -11.21 -15.39
C ASN A 203 -3.11 -9.72 -15.61
N ALA A 204 -3.08 -9.24 -16.87
CA ALA A 204 -2.32 -8.04 -17.21
C ALA A 204 -3.07 -6.71 -17.13
N THR A 205 -4.42 -6.67 -17.16
CA THR A 205 -5.13 -5.38 -17.19
C THR A 205 -6.53 -5.35 -16.53
N LYS A 206 -7.32 -6.42 -16.66
CA LYS A 206 -8.70 -6.46 -16.13
C LYS A 206 -8.88 -7.54 -15.07
N PHE A 207 -9.25 -7.12 -13.87
CA PHE A 207 -9.54 -8.04 -12.77
C PHE A 207 -10.76 -8.93 -13.07
N SER A 208 -11.73 -8.47 -13.87
CA SER A 208 -12.86 -9.27 -14.32
C SER A 208 -12.45 -10.47 -15.17
N ASP A 209 -11.51 -10.28 -16.10
CA ASP A 209 -10.96 -11.36 -16.94
C ASP A 209 -10.15 -12.36 -16.10
N ALA A 210 -9.29 -11.85 -15.23
CA ALA A 210 -8.53 -12.70 -14.30
C ALA A 210 -9.45 -13.53 -13.40
N LYS A 211 -10.54 -12.94 -12.90
CA LYS A 211 -11.56 -13.64 -12.10
C LYS A 211 -12.17 -14.77 -12.90
N ALA A 212 -12.63 -14.50 -14.13
CA ALA A 212 -13.25 -15.52 -14.98
C ALA A 212 -12.29 -16.67 -15.30
N ALA A 213 -11.01 -16.37 -15.53
CA ALA A 213 -10.00 -17.39 -15.81
C ALA A 213 -9.71 -18.28 -14.60
N TYR A 214 -9.51 -17.70 -13.41
CA TYR A 214 -9.28 -18.49 -12.20
C TYR A 214 -10.54 -19.23 -11.74
N ASP A 215 -11.74 -18.67 -11.93
CA ASP A 215 -13.01 -19.36 -11.66
C ASP A 215 -13.20 -20.59 -12.56
N SER A 216 -12.82 -20.47 -13.84
CA SER A 216 -12.80 -21.61 -14.76
C SER A 216 -11.73 -22.63 -14.37
N LEU A 217 -10.55 -22.17 -13.93
CA LEU A 217 -9.45 -23.04 -13.54
C LEU A 217 -9.76 -23.86 -12.29
N THR A 218 -10.38 -23.26 -11.26
CA THR A 218 -10.75 -23.99 -10.03
C THR A 218 -11.83 -25.05 -10.28
N LYS A 219 -12.66 -24.89 -11.33
CA LYS A 219 -13.59 -25.93 -11.77
C LYS A 219 -12.90 -27.09 -12.50
N GLN A 220 -11.84 -26.79 -13.24
CA GLN A 220 -11.08 -27.78 -14.01
C GLN A 220 -10.09 -28.56 -13.12
N ILE A 221 -9.51 -27.90 -12.13
CA ILE A 221 -8.51 -28.45 -11.20
C ILE A 221 -8.89 -28.03 -9.77
N PRO A 222 -9.93 -28.65 -9.18
CA PRO A 222 -10.41 -28.27 -7.86
C PRO A 222 -9.41 -28.57 -6.73
N GLU A 223 -8.40 -29.41 -6.97
CA GLU A 223 -7.35 -29.74 -6.01
C GLU A 223 -6.16 -28.76 -6.01
N ASP A 224 -6.14 -27.73 -6.87
CA ASP A 224 -5.04 -26.77 -6.95
C ASP A 224 -5.19 -25.63 -5.92
N PRO A 225 -4.41 -25.63 -4.80
CA PRO A 225 -4.50 -24.58 -3.80
C PRO A 225 -4.12 -23.19 -4.32
N ALA A 226 -3.21 -23.11 -5.31
CA ALA A 226 -2.77 -21.84 -5.87
C ALA A 226 -3.86 -21.23 -6.76
N ALA A 227 -4.62 -22.05 -7.50
CA ALA A 227 -5.76 -21.56 -8.29
C ALA A 227 -6.84 -20.96 -7.39
N TRP A 228 -7.17 -21.63 -6.28
CA TRP A 228 -8.10 -21.11 -5.28
C TRP A 228 -7.60 -19.84 -4.60
N PHE A 229 -6.30 -19.77 -4.26
CA PHE A 229 -5.69 -18.56 -3.70
C PHE A 229 -5.81 -17.39 -4.68
N ASN A 230 -5.46 -17.60 -5.95
CA ASN A 230 -5.50 -16.57 -6.96
C ASN A 230 -6.94 -16.11 -7.23
N LEU A 231 -7.92 -17.02 -7.26
CA LEU A 231 -9.33 -16.65 -7.34
C LEU A 231 -9.75 -15.78 -6.15
N GLY A 232 -9.38 -16.18 -4.93
CA GLY A 232 -9.64 -15.41 -3.72
C GLY A 232 -9.00 -14.02 -3.76
N LEU A 233 -7.77 -13.94 -4.26
CA LEU A 233 -7.03 -12.68 -4.41
C LEU A 233 -7.70 -11.73 -5.42
N VAL A 234 -8.09 -12.20 -6.59
CA VAL A 234 -8.79 -11.34 -7.57
C VAL A 234 -10.14 -10.88 -7.03
N ARG A 235 -10.89 -11.76 -6.35
CA ARG A 235 -12.14 -11.40 -5.69
C ARG A 235 -11.91 -10.35 -4.59
N ALA A 236 -10.81 -10.45 -3.84
CA ALA A 236 -10.42 -9.46 -2.85
C ALA A 236 -10.09 -8.09 -3.49
N TRP A 237 -9.35 -8.06 -4.60
CA TRP A 237 -9.12 -6.83 -5.37
C TRP A 237 -10.40 -6.24 -5.94
N LEU A 238 -11.35 -7.10 -6.30
CA LEU A 238 -12.69 -6.72 -6.71
C LEU A 238 -13.63 -6.42 -5.52
N GLY A 239 -13.16 -6.39 -4.27
CA GLY A 239 -14.00 -6.08 -3.11
C GLY A 239 -15.14 -7.08 -2.84
N GLU A 240 -15.11 -8.25 -3.49
CA GLU A 240 -16.06 -9.37 -3.32
C GLU A 240 -15.66 -10.19 -2.06
N GLN A 241 -15.73 -9.57 -0.89
CA GLN A 241 -15.16 -10.11 0.35
C GLN A 241 -15.67 -11.50 0.74
N PRO A 242 -16.98 -11.79 0.74
CA PRO A 242 -17.48 -13.12 1.13
C PRO A 242 -16.91 -14.23 0.24
N GLN A 243 -16.96 -14.03 -1.08
CA GLN A 243 -16.50 -15.02 -2.04
C GLN A 243 -14.97 -15.11 -2.09
N ALA A 244 -14.26 -14.02 -1.79
CA ALA A 244 -12.81 -14.02 -1.62
C ALA A 244 -12.41 -14.91 -0.43
N VAL A 245 -13.04 -14.72 0.73
CA VAL A 245 -12.79 -15.52 1.94
C VAL A 245 -13.14 -16.99 1.71
N GLU A 246 -14.24 -17.29 1.01
CA GLU A 246 -14.60 -18.66 0.62
C GLU A 246 -13.50 -19.34 -0.20
N ALA A 247 -13.01 -18.68 -1.26
CA ALA A 247 -11.95 -19.21 -2.10
C ALA A 247 -10.61 -19.36 -1.34
N LEU A 248 -10.26 -18.40 -0.47
CA LEU A 248 -9.08 -18.51 0.39
C LEU A 248 -9.19 -19.65 1.40
N ASN A 249 -10.39 -19.91 1.96
CA ASN A 249 -10.62 -21.05 2.83
C ASN A 249 -10.47 -22.37 2.08
N LYS A 250 -10.94 -22.46 0.83
CA LYS A 250 -10.72 -23.62 -0.04
C LYS A 250 -9.23 -23.82 -0.35
N SER A 251 -8.50 -22.74 -0.61
CA SER A 251 -7.04 -22.79 -0.75
C SER A 251 -6.38 -23.35 0.52
N LEU A 252 -6.80 -22.89 1.71
CA LEU A 252 -6.23 -23.30 2.99
C LEU A 252 -6.49 -24.78 3.34
N GLU A 253 -7.65 -25.31 2.94
CA GLU A 253 -7.99 -26.74 3.05
C GLU A 253 -6.98 -27.61 2.30
N LEU A 254 -6.52 -27.16 1.13
CA LEU A 254 -5.66 -27.89 0.21
C LEU A 254 -4.16 -27.60 0.41
N GLU A 255 -3.80 -26.42 0.90
CA GLU A 255 -2.42 -25.94 0.99
C GLU A 255 -1.61 -26.78 1.97
N VAL A 256 -0.45 -27.28 1.55
CA VAL A 256 0.41 -28.13 2.39
C VAL A 256 1.58 -27.37 2.99
N ASP A 257 1.96 -26.24 2.41
CA ASP A 257 3.04 -25.40 2.92
C ASP A 257 2.52 -24.43 4.00
N ASP A 258 3.10 -24.49 5.21
CA ASP A 258 2.62 -23.69 6.33
C ASP A 258 2.81 -22.19 6.11
N TYR A 259 3.82 -21.74 5.34
CA TYR A 259 4.04 -20.32 5.09
C TYR A 259 2.97 -19.74 4.16
N ARG A 260 2.63 -20.47 3.10
CA ARG A 260 1.51 -20.12 2.23
C ARG A 260 0.17 -20.20 2.95
N ALA A 261 -0.01 -21.21 3.81
CA ALA A 261 -1.21 -21.37 4.61
C ALA A 261 -1.38 -20.20 5.60
N GLU A 262 -0.33 -19.83 6.33
CA GLU A 262 -0.30 -18.69 7.25
C GLU A 262 -0.65 -17.38 6.52
N GLU A 263 -0.04 -17.14 5.35
CA GLU A 263 -0.34 -15.96 4.53
C GLU A 263 -1.79 -15.93 4.04
N THR A 264 -2.31 -17.06 3.58
CA THR A 264 -3.68 -17.20 3.07
C THR A 264 -4.68 -16.93 4.19
N ALA A 265 -4.46 -17.51 5.37
CA ALA A 265 -5.30 -17.31 6.53
C ALA A 265 -5.22 -15.87 7.07
N ALA A 266 -4.03 -15.27 7.14
CA ALA A 266 -3.89 -13.86 7.54
C ALA A 266 -4.58 -12.90 6.57
N LEU A 267 -4.51 -13.16 5.27
CA LEU A 267 -5.27 -12.40 4.27
C LEU A 267 -6.78 -12.55 4.51
N ALA A 268 -7.28 -13.77 4.73
CA ALA A 268 -8.69 -13.99 5.01
C ALA A 268 -9.19 -13.22 6.25
N GLU A 269 -8.39 -13.13 7.32
CA GLU A 269 -8.74 -12.32 8.50
C GLU A 269 -8.80 -10.81 8.21
N VAL A 270 -7.89 -10.30 7.37
CA VAL A 270 -7.98 -8.91 6.89
C VAL A 270 -9.30 -8.66 6.15
N LEU A 271 -9.69 -9.57 5.26
CA LEU A 271 -10.90 -9.42 4.44
C LEU A 271 -12.18 -9.48 5.29
N LYS A 272 -12.19 -10.28 6.36
CA LYS A 272 -13.30 -10.36 7.32
C LYS A 272 -13.51 -9.08 8.13
N CYS A 273 -12.51 -8.19 8.19
CA CYS A 273 -12.67 -6.90 8.87
C CYS A 273 -13.46 -5.87 8.04
N ALA A 274 -13.78 -6.18 6.78
CA ALA A 274 -14.53 -5.30 5.89
C ALA A 274 -15.99 -5.11 6.34
N GLN A 275 -16.59 -3.97 5.96
CA GLN A 275 -18.01 -3.73 6.15
C GLN A 275 -18.85 -4.80 5.45
N GLY A 276 -19.81 -5.37 6.19
CA GLY A 276 -20.68 -6.46 5.75
C GLY A 276 -20.18 -7.86 6.10
N MET A 277 -18.98 -8.00 6.66
CA MET A 277 -18.39 -9.28 7.10
C MET A 277 -18.51 -9.52 8.61
N GLU A 278 -19.22 -8.66 9.35
CA GLU A 278 -19.28 -8.67 10.82
C GLU A 278 -19.85 -9.98 11.40
N ALA A 279 -20.62 -10.74 10.63
CA ALA A 279 -21.13 -12.04 11.01
C ALA A 279 -20.04 -13.12 11.04
N ASP A 280 -19.06 -13.03 10.13
CA ASP A 280 -17.99 -14.01 9.94
C ASP A 280 -16.68 -13.62 10.63
N ALA A 281 -16.54 -12.35 11.02
CA ALA A 281 -15.35 -11.80 11.65
C ALA A 281 -15.15 -12.30 13.09
N ASP A 282 -13.90 -12.56 13.47
CA ASP A 282 -13.50 -12.84 14.85
C ASP A 282 -13.55 -11.61 15.75
N TYR A 283 -13.41 -10.44 15.14
CA TYR A 283 -13.35 -9.15 15.79
C TYR A 283 -14.35 -8.21 15.13
N VAL A 284 -15.16 -7.56 15.96
CA VAL A 284 -16.17 -6.59 15.53
C VAL A 284 -16.08 -5.36 16.41
N GLU A 285 -16.56 -4.24 15.89
CA GLU A 285 -16.70 -3.02 16.65
C GLU A 285 -18.13 -2.93 17.19
N HIS A 286 -18.29 -2.85 18.51
CA HIS A 286 -19.57 -2.45 19.09
C HIS A 286 -19.61 -0.93 19.17
N ARG A 287 -20.73 -0.33 18.78
CA ARG A 287 -20.90 1.12 18.74
C ARG A 287 -22.16 1.54 19.49
N ALA A 288 -22.09 2.72 20.08
CA ALA A 288 -23.21 3.42 20.68
C ALA A 288 -23.23 4.87 20.20
N PHE A 289 -24.43 5.36 19.88
CA PHE A 289 -24.66 6.74 19.44
C PHE A 289 -25.64 7.43 20.38
N LEU A 290 -25.32 8.65 20.79
CA LEU A 290 -26.17 9.49 21.63
C LEU A 290 -26.27 10.88 21.02
N GLN A 291 -27.50 11.34 20.73
CA GLN A 291 -27.74 12.70 20.22
C GLN A 291 -27.58 13.70 21.37
N ILE A 292 -26.78 14.74 21.16
CA ILE A 292 -26.58 15.81 22.13
C ILE A 292 -27.81 16.73 22.12
N ARG A 293 -28.36 16.98 23.31
CA ARG A 293 -29.46 17.94 23.56
C ARG A 293 -28.96 19.18 24.31
N ASP A 294 -27.98 19.00 25.19
CA ASP A 294 -27.30 20.07 25.91
C ASP A 294 -25.77 19.95 25.71
N PRO A 295 -25.19 20.74 24.79
CA PRO A 295 -23.75 20.74 24.53
C PRO A 295 -22.90 21.19 25.73
N GLN A 296 -23.45 22.03 26.62
CA GLN A 296 -22.68 22.59 27.74
C GLN A 296 -22.47 21.54 28.84
N ALA A 297 -23.49 20.70 29.09
CA ALA A 297 -23.36 19.53 29.96
C ALA A 297 -22.32 18.54 29.43
N VAL A 298 -22.30 18.30 28.11
CA VAL A 298 -21.30 17.43 27.47
C VAL A 298 -19.89 17.99 27.63
N SER A 299 -19.68 19.28 27.38
CA SER A 299 -18.39 19.94 27.61
C SER A 299 -17.92 19.81 29.06
N GLY A 300 -18.82 19.97 30.03
CA GLY A 300 -18.51 19.77 31.45
C GLY A 300 -18.09 18.33 31.77
N LEU A 301 -18.75 17.33 31.19
CA LEU A 301 -18.36 15.92 31.30
C LEU A 301 -16.96 15.68 30.75
N LEU A 302 -16.68 16.17 29.54
CA LEU A 302 -15.37 15.99 28.89
C LEU A 302 -14.26 16.62 29.72
N GLN A 303 -14.48 17.83 30.23
CA GLN A 303 -13.53 18.50 31.12
C GLN A 303 -13.28 17.67 32.39
N ALA A 304 -14.34 17.19 33.05
CA ALA A 304 -14.21 16.34 34.23
C ALA A 304 -13.47 15.02 33.93
N TYR A 305 -13.64 14.45 32.74
CA TYR A 305 -12.92 13.25 32.32
C TYR A 305 -11.43 13.53 32.10
N VAL A 306 -11.08 14.67 31.51
CA VAL A 306 -9.68 15.08 31.33
C VAL A 306 -9.02 15.35 32.68
N GLU A 307 -9.65 16.15 33.55
CA GLU A 307 -9.14 16.47 34.89
C GLU A 307 -9.02 15.24 35.79
N GLY A 308 -9.98 14.31 35.68
CA GLY A 308 -9.98 13.05 36.42
C GLY A 308 -9.07 11.96 35.84
N GLY A 309 -8.36 12.21 34.74
CA GLY A 309 -7.51 11.21 34.08
C GLY A 309 -8.29 10.01 33.48
N ARG A 310 -9.58 10.19 33.20
CA ARG A 310 -10.49 9.21 32.57
C ARG A 310 -10.35 9.20 31.04
N MET A 311 -9.60 10.13 30.47
CA MET A 311 -9.29 10.19 29.04
C MET A 311 -7.80 10.42 28.77
N ILE A 312 -7.33 9.93 27.63
CA ILE A 312 -6.02 10.25 27.07
C ILE A 312 -6.15 10.76 25.63
N ALA A 313 -5.15 11.54 25.20
CA ALA A 313 -5.04 12.12 23.87
C ALA A 313 -6.32 12.85 23.37
N PRO A 314 -6.92 13.76 24.16
CA PRO A 314 -8.03 14.57 23.67
C PRO A 314 -7.57 15.43 22.50
N GLN A 315 -8.32 15.39 21.41
CA GLN A 315 -8.11 16.21 20.21
C GLN A 315 -9.41 16.94 19.87
N MET A 316 -9.27 18.22 19.52
CA MET A 316 -10.34 19.07 19.03
C MET A 316 -9.91 19.62 17.67
N SER A 317 -10.80 19.60 16.68
CA SER A 317 -10.55 20.24 15.38
C SER A 317 -10.45 21.77 15.54
N GLU A 318 -9.77 22.44 14.60
CA GLU A 318 -9.56 23.90 14.65
C GLU A 318 -10.87 24.70 14.63
N ASP A 319 -11.90 24.18 13.95
CA ASP A 319 -13.24 24.76 13.89
C ASP A 319 -14.13 24.35 15.09
N GLY A 320 -13.62 23.52 16.00
CA GLY A 320 -14.33 23.05 17.20
C GLY A 320 -15.49 22.10 16.94
N THR A 321 -15.64 21.58 15.71
CA THR A 321 -16.79 20.75 15.32
C THR A 321 -16.57 19.25 15.58
N HIS A 322 -15.32 18.82 15.72
CA HIS A 322 -14.94 17.42 15.93
C HIS A 322 -14.08 17.28 17.19
N PHE A 323 -14.52 16.40 18.09
CA PHE A 323 -13.74 15.99 19.26
C PHE A 323 -13.44 14.49 19.17
N SER A 324 -12.25 14.07 19.61
CA SER A 324 -11.93 12.65 19.79
C SER A 324 -11.00 12.42 20.97
N ALA A 325 -11.18 11.30 21.69
CA ALA A 325 -10.29 10.88 22.75
C ALA A 325 -10.39 9.36 22.97
N LEU A 326 -9.48 8.82 23.78
CA LEU A 326 -9.59 7.46 24.32
C LEU A 326 -10.04 7.53 25.77
N VAL A 327 -11.12 6.82 26.11
CA VAL A 327 -11.64 6.68 27.47
C VAL A 327 -10.91 5.52 28.15
N VAL A 328 -10.30 5.76 29.31
CA VAL A 328 -9.35 4.82 29.94
C VAL A 328 -9.67 4.47 31.39
N GLU A 329 -9.37 3.25 31.80
CA GLU A 329 -9.43 2.79 33.20
C GLU A 329 -8.02 2.55 33.73
N ALA A 330 -7.69 3.18 34.86
CA ALA A 330 -6.41 2.95 35.52
C ALA A 330 -6.27 1.49 35.96
N LEU A 331 -5.14 0.88 35.65
CA LEU A 331 -4.82 -0.47 36.11
C LEU A 331 -4.43 -0.42 37.60
N PRO A 332 -4.83 -1.44 38.40
CA PRO A 332 -4.41 -1.52 39.80
C PRO A 332 -2.88 -1.47 39.94
N SER A 333 -2.38 -0.64 40.86
CA SER A 333 -0.96 -0.54 41.19
C SER A 333 -0.77 -0.69 42.68
N ILE A 334 0.17 -1.56 43.08
CA ILE A 334 0.51 -1.81 44.49
C ILE A 334 1.32 -0.63 45.07
N LEU A 335 2.02 0.13 44.22
CA LEU A 335 2.82 1.28 44.62
C LEU A 335 2.10 2.59 44.26
N GLU A 336 1.97 3.51 45.22
CA GLU A 336 1.49 4.88 44.97
C GLU A 336 2.54 5.73 44.22
N THR A 337 3.81 5.42 44.47
CA THR A 337 4.99 5.99 43.80
C THR A 337 5.48 5.02 42.73
N GLY A 338 5.25 5.33 41.45
CA GLY A 338 5.76 4.54 40.34
C GLY A 338 5.02 4.83 39.03
N THR A 339 5.38 4.09 37.99
CA THR A 339 4.71 4.18 36.70
C THR A 339 3.29 3.62 36.79
N LYS A 340 2.29 4.41 36.37
CA LYS A 340 0.87 4.00 36.32
C LYS A 340 0.43 3.81 34.88
N LEU A 341 -0.24 2.69 34.62
CA LEU A 341 -0.81 2.36 33.34
C LEU A 341 -2.34 2.46 33.39
N ALA A 342 -2.96 2.73 32.25
CA ALA A 342 -4.39 2.62 32.06
C ALA A 342 -4.69 1.84 30.78
N LYS A 343 -5.74 1.03 30.80
CA LYS A 343 -6.27 0.36 29.60
C LYS A 343 -7.33 1.22 28.95
N VAL A 344 -7.46 1.15 27.63
CA VAL A 344 -8.58 1.79 26.93
C VAL A 344 -9.83 0.95 27.14
N VAL A 345 -10.98 1.60 27.33
CA VAL A 345 -12.28 0.93 27.49
C VAL A 345 -13.36 1.46 26.57
N ALA A 346 -13.11 2.60 25.90
CA ALA A 346 -13.87 3.03 24.73
C ALA A 346 -13.06 4.07 23.97
N ASN A 347 -13.24 4.12 22.66
CA ASN A 347 -12.98 5.32 21.89
C ASN A 347 -14.20 6.25 21.97
N ILE A 348 -13.99 7.56 22.06
CA ILE A 348 -15.06 8.57 21.98
C ILE A 348 -14.80 9.54 20.84
N ASN A 349 -15.82 9.84 20.06
CA ASN A 349 -15.82 10.91 19.08
C ASN A 349 -17.12 11.71 19.18
N ILE A 350 -17.04 13.02 18.96
CA ILE A 350 -18.21 13.89 18.85
C ILE A 350 -18.13 14.60 17.51
N THR A 351 -19.18 14.48 16.71
CA THR A 351 -19.28 15.12 15.39
C THR A 351 -20.75 15.36 15.08
N ALA A 352 -21.06 16.52 14.49
CA ALA A 352 -22.42 16.90 14.11
C ALA A 352 -23.47 16.74 15.24
N GLY A 353 -23.09 17.05 16.48
CA GLY A 353 -23.99 16.98 17.64
C GLY A 353 -24.32 15.54 18.11
N VAL A 354 -23.52 14.55 17.71
CA VAL A 354 -23.68 13.15 18.14
C VAL A 354 -22.43 12.68 18.85
N ILE A 355 -22.59 12.06 20.02
CA ILE A 355 -21.54 11.30 20.69
C ILE A 355 -21.53 9.89 20.13
N ARG A 356 -20.41 9.47 19.54
CA ARG A 356 -20.13 8.09 19.16
C ARG A 356 -19.13 7.48 20.14
N LEU A 357 -19.51 6.39 20.78
CA LEU A 357 -18.63 5.55 21.61
C LEU A 357 -18.47 4.19 20.94
N TRP A 358 -17.25 3.64 20.92
CA TRP A 358 -17.05 2.30 20.40
C TRP A 358 -15.93 1.54 21.09
N TYR A 359 -16.06 0.22 21.12
CA TYR A 359 -15.05 -0.69 21.67
C TYR A 359 -15.25 -2.12 21.12
N PRO A 360 -14.20 -2.97 21.05
CA PRO A 360 -14.33 -4.34 20.57
C PRO A 360 -15.11 -5.30 21.48
N VAL A 361 -15.26 -4.96 22.77
CA VAL A 361 -15.98 -5.79 23.77
C VAL A 361 -17.26 -5.11 24.20
N GLU A 362 -18.40 -5.74 23.91
CA GLU A 362 -19.73 -5.16 24.16
C GLU A 362 -19.96 -4.79 25.63
N GLU A 363 -19.64 -5.69 26.56
CA GLU A 363 -19.88 -5.48 27.99
C GLU A 363 -19.12 -4.26 28.51
N THR A 364 -17.86 -4.10 28.09
CA THR A 364 -17.02 -2.95 28.43
C THR A 364 -17.61 -1.66 27.87
N LEU A 365 -18.02 -1.65 26.60
CA LEU A 365 -18.67 -0.48 26.00
C LEU A 365 -19.94 -0.09 26.75
N ARG A 366 -20.80 -1.06 27.08
CA ARG A 366 -22.07 -0.82 27.79
C ARG A 366 -21.85 -0.15 29.15
N LYS A 367 -20.79 -0.52 29.87
CA LYS A 367 -20.43 0.14 31.14
C LYS A 367 -20.09 1.62 30.91
N VAL A 368 -19.26 1.93 29.92
CA VAL A 368 -18.90 3.32 29.60
C VAL A 368 -20.11 4.13 29.14
N VAL A 369 -20.97 3.56 28.29
CA VAL A 369 -22.20 4.24 27.83
C VAL A 369 -23.15 4.51 28.99
N THR A 370 -23.28 3.57 29.93
CA THR A 370 -24.08 3.74 31.15
C THR A 370 -23.52 4.86 32.01
N GLU A 371 -22.20 4.89 32.24
CA GLU A 371 -21.53 5.98 32.98
C GLU A 371 -21.79 7.35 32.34
N VAL A 372 -21.59 7.47 31.02
CA VAL A 372 -21.82 8.73 30.29
C VAL A 372 -23.27 9.16 30.41
N ARG A 373 -24.21 8.22 30.27
CA ARG A 373 -25.63 8.49 30.34
C ARG A 373 -26.09 8.89 31.74
N GLU A 374 -25.59 8.26 32.80
CA GLU A 374 -25.95 8.61 34.17
C GLU A 374 -25.50 10.04 34.52
N ARG A 375 -24.33 10.45 34.02
CA ARG A 375 -23.79 11.80 34.24
C ARG A 375 -24.49 12.88 33.42
N LEU A 376 -24.89 12.56 32.18
CA LEU A 376 -25.54 13.52 31.27
C LEU A 376 -27.08 13.53 31.40
N ASN A 377 -27.67 12.42 31.81
CA ASN A 377 -29.11 12.23 31.95
C ASN A 377 -29.88 12.73 30.69
N LEU A 378 -30.74 13.74 30.84
CA LEU A 378 -31.56 14.28 29.76
C LEU A 378 -30.78 15.15 28.75
N ALA A 379 -29.50 15.46 29.01
CA ALA A 379 -28.63 16.19 28.09
C ALA A 379 -28.29 15.41 26.82
N VAL A 380 -28.60 14.11 26.77
CA VAL A 380 -28.44 13.26 25.59
C VAL A 380 -29.68 12.41 25.34
N SER A 381 -29.79 11.82 24.15
CA SER A 381 -30.82 10.82 23.84
C SER A 381 -30.54 9.46 24.50
N GLU A 382 -31.53 8.57 24.42
CA GLU A 382 -31.30 7.13 24.58
C GLU A 382 -30.18 6.67 23.61
N PRO A 383 -29.27 5.78 24.06
CA PRO A 383 -28.22 5.25 23.22
C PRO A 383 -28.80 4.24 22.22
N THR A 384 -28.44 4.38 20.95
CA THR A 384 -28.68 3.36 19.93
C THR A 384 -27.42 2.55 19.69
N PHE A 385 -27.54 1.22 19.67
CA PHE A 385 -26.41 0.31 19.49
C PHE A 385 -26.44 -0.36 18.12
N ASN A 386 -25.27 -0.54 17.51
CA ASN A 386 -25.09 -1.41 16.35
C ASN A 386 -23.68 -2.03 16.31
N LEU A 387 -23.49 -3.01 15.42
CA LEU A 387 -22.19 -3.59 15.10
C LEU A 387 -21.59 -2.87 13.89
N GLY A 388 -20.26 -2.82 13.83
CA GLY A 388 -19.51 -2.30 12.69
C GLY A 388 -18.23 -3.05 12.38
N PRO A 389 -17.62 -2.74 11.23
CA PRO A 389 -16.31 -3.26 10.88
C PRO A 389 -15.27 -2.72 11.86
N ILE A 390 -14.46 -3.63 12.40
CA ILE A 390 -13.41 -3.23 13.34
C ILE A 390 -12.24 -2.57 12.61
N GLN A 391 -11.72 -1.48 13.20
CA GLN A 391 -10.48 -0.88 12.74
C GLN A 391 -9.29 -1.73 13.18
N PHE A 392 -8.28 -1.89 12.33
CA PHE A 392 -7.13 -2.77 12.65
C PHE A 392 -6.41 -2.39 13.95
N GLY A 393 -6.36 -1.09 14.27
CA GLY A 393 -5.76 -0.60 15.52
C GLY A 393 -6.52 -1.04 16.78
N ASP A 394 -7.82 -1.32 16.66
CA ASP A 394 -8.67 -1.70 17.80
C ASP A 394 -8.64 -3.22 18.06
N ILE A 395 -8.15 -4.04 17.12
CA ILE A 395 -8.12 -5.51 17.24
C ILE A 395 -7.30 -5.98 18.44
N ALA A 396 -6.20 -5.29 18.73
CA ALA A 396 -5.28 -5.62 19.79
C ALA A 396 -5.44 -4.73 21.04
N LEU A 397 -6.52 -3.93 21.12
CA LEU A 397 -6.67 -2.91 22.15
C LEU A 397 -6.72 -3.48 23.58
N ASP A 398 -7.30 -4.67 23.77
CA ASP A 398 -7.30 -5.36 25.07
C ASP A 398 -5.89 -5.82 25.51
N ALA A 399 -4.96 -5.98 24.57
CA ALA A 399 -3.56 -6.30 24.83
C ALA A 399 -2.71 -5.05 25.11
N LEU A 400 -3.29 -3.85 24.94
CA LEU A 400 -2.61 -2.57 25.10
C LEU A 400 -2.96 -1.89 26.42
N ALA A 401 -1.96 -1.26 26.99
CA ALA A 401 -2.11 -0.29 28.06
C ALA A 401 -1.27 0.95 27.71
N TYR A 402 -1.56 2.07 28.36
CA TYR A 402 -0.91 3.35 28.11
C TYR A 402 -0.41 3.94 29.42
N PRO A 403 0.81 4.49 29.45
CA PRO A 403 1.31 5.17 30.63
C PRO A 403 0.53 6.47 30.83
N VAL A 404 -0.20 6.55 31.95
CA VAL A 404 -0.85 7.80 32.41
C VAL A 404 0.04 8.58 33.36
N ARG A 405 1.06 7.91 33.92
CA ARG A 405 2.16 8.53 34.66
C ARG A 405 3.41 7.69 34.47
N THR A 406 4.48 8.28 33.97
CA THR A 406 5.77 7.61 33.76
C THR A 406 6.76 8.06 34.82
N ALA A 407 7.14 7.16 35.73
CA ALA A 407 8.21 7.43 36.69
C ALA A 407 9.58 7.03 36.13
N ASP A 408 9.62 5.87 35.44
CA ASP A 408 10.79 5.35 34.75
C ASP A 408 10.35 4.72 33.42
N VAL A 409 11.05 5.02 32.33
CA VAL A 409 10.69 4.57 30.98
C VAL A 409 10.88 3.05 30.83
N THR A 410 11.92 2.48 31.45
CA THR A 410 12.20 1.04 31.41
C THR A 410 11.15 0.27 32.21
N GLU A 411 10.78 0.79 33.39
CA GLU A 411 9.68 0.27 34.19
C GLU A 411 8.36 0.29 33.39
N ALA A 412 8.08 1.38 32.68
CA ALA A 412 6.91 1.49 31.82
C ALA A 412 6.90 0.45 30.70
N GLU A 413 8.01 0.32 29.95
CA GLU A 413 8.13 -0.69 28.90
C GLU A 413 7.93 -2.11 29.43
N ASN A 414 8.51 -2.43 30.59
CA ASN A 414 8.36 -3.76 31.21
C ASN A 414 6.91 -4.02 31.63
N LYS A 415 6.24 -3.06 32.28
CA LYS A 415 4.82 -3.19 32.64
C LYS A 415 3.91 -3.36 31.41
N LEU A 416 4.21 -2.67 30.31
CA LEU A 416 3.50 -2.85 29.04
C LEU A 416 3.68 -4.26 28.48
N ARG A 417 4.91 -4.79 28.50
CA ARG A 417 5.22 -6.17 28.07
C ARG A 417 4.53 -7.21 28.95
N ASP A 418 4.54 -7.02 30.27
CA ASP A 418 3.89 -7.93 31.21
C ASP A 418 2.38 -7.98 31.00
N TYR A 419 1.75 -6.81 30.79
CA TYR A 419 0.33 -6.71 30.49
C TYR A 419 -0.05 -7.46 29.20
N ALA A 420 0.68 -7.20 28.10
CA ALA A 420 0.47 -7.88 26.83
C ALA A 420 0.73 -9.40 26.94
N THR A 421 1.79 -9.80 27.65
CA THR A 421 2.12 -11.21 27.90
C THR A 421 0.98 -11.91 28.63
N ASN A 422 0.45 -11.32 29.70
CA ASN A 422 -0.66 -11.89 30.44
C ASN A 422 -1.91 -12.02 29.55
N TYR A 423 -2.24 -11.00 28.76
CA TYR A 423 -3.38 -11.07 27.85
C TYR A 423 -3.21 -12.20 26.82
N PHE A 424 -2.10 -12.25 26.08
CA PHE A 424 -1.93 -13.24 25.02
C PHE A 424 -1.82 -14.66 25.57
N GLU A 425 -1.06 -14.84 26.65
CA GLU A 425 -0.73 -16.17 27.15
C GLU A 425 -1.77 -16.77 28.11
N ASN A 426 -2.69 -15.97 28.68
CA ASN A 426 -3.69 -16.45 29.63
C ASN A 426 -5.14 -16.15 29.21
N THR A 427 -5.38 -15.11 28.40
CA THR A 427 -6.74 -14.73 27.98
C THR A 427 -7.00 -15.11 26.52
N TRP A 428 -6.15 -14.63 25.60
CA TRP A 428 -6.37 -14.75 24.16
C TRP A 428 -6.33 -16.21 23.67
N LEU A 429 -5.45 -17.04 24.23
CA LEU A 429 -5.34 -18.47 23.90
C LEU A 429 -6.66 -19.26 24.07
N HIS A 430 -7.53 -18.80 24.96
CA HIS A 430 -8.79 -19.44 25.27
C HIS A 430 -9.99 -18.65 24.73
N LYS A 431 -9.77 -17.50 24.08
CA LYS A 431 -10.84 -16.67 23.53
C LYS A 431 -11.51 -17.40 22.37
N PRO A 432 -12.83 -17.66 22.42
CA PRO A 432 -13.58 -18.22 21.30
C PRO A 432 -13.44 -17.38 20.03
N LEU A 433 -13.00 -17.99 18.92
CA LEU A 433 -12.90 -17.33 17.62
C LEU A 433 -13.84 -18.02 16.61
N ARG A 434 -14.64 -17.24 15.87
CA ARG A 434 -15.55 -17.73 14.83
C ARG A 434 -14.81 -18.46 13.71
N SER A 435 -13.64 -17.95 13.31
CA SER A 435 -12.76 -18.58 12.32
C SER A 435 -12.29 -19.97 12.74
N LEU A 436 -12.32 -20.26 14.04
CA LEU A 436 -11.98 -21.55 14.63
C LEU A 436 -13.21 -22.37 15.04
N GLY A 437 -14.42 -21.97 14.62
CA GLY A 437 -15.66 -22.67 14.98
C GLY A 437 -16.13 -22.41 16.41
N GLY A 438 -15.72 -21.29 17.02
CA GLY A 438 -16.13 -20.89 18.36
C GLY A 438 -15.31 -21.49 19.50
N VAL A 439 -14.17 -22.14 19.21
CA VAL A 439 -13.21 -22.57 20.23
C VAL A 439 -12.00 -21.63 20.28
N GLY A 440 -11.22 -21.71 21.36
CA GLY A 440 -10.00 -20.94 21.51
C GLY A 440 -8.83 -21.50 20.70
N PRO A 441 -7.82 -20.66 20.35
CA PRO A 441 -6.60 -21.12 19.67
C PRO A 441 -5.95 -22.36 20.29
N MET A 442 -5.93 -22.47 21.63
CA MET A 442 -5.34 -23.61 22.35
C MET A 442 -6.04 -24.94 22.03
N ASP A 443 -7.37 -24.92 21.92
CA ASP A 443 -8.15 -26.13 21.62
C ASP A 443 -8.15 -26.43 20.11
N ALA A 444 -8.03 -25.38 19.29
CA ALA A 444 -8.12 -25.47 17.84
C ALA A 444 -6.90 -26.17 17.20
N VAL A 445 -5.69 -26.01 17.75
CA VAL A 445 -4.45 -26.51 17.12
C VAL A 445 -4.37 -28.04 16.99
N GLY A 446 -5.25 -28.79 17.66
CA GLY A 446 -5.33 -30.26 17.51
C GLY A 446 -5.73 -30.73 16.10
N SER A 447 -6.40 -29.87 15.30
CA SER A 447 -6.75 -30.18 13.90
C SER A 447 -5.75 -29.55 12.92
N LYS A 448 -5.33 -30.30 11.89
CA LYS A 448 -4.40 -29.81 10.85
C LYS A 448 -4.87 -28.51 10.19
N LEU A 449 -6.16 -28.40 9.85
CA LEU A 449 -6.72 -27.22 9.21
C LEU A 449 -6.80 -26.04 10.18
N MET A 450 -7.28 -26.29 11.39
CA MET A 450 -7.43 -25.24 12.41
C MET A 450 -6.07 -24.72 12.86
N ARG A 451 -5.05 -25.58 12.96
CA ARG A 451 -3.66 -25.16 13.16
C ARG A 451 -3.20 -24.13 12.13
N LYS A 452 -3.48 -24.33 10.84
CA LYS A 452 -3.14 -23.37 9.78
C LYS A 452 -3.89 -22.05 9.93
N ARG A 453 -5.16 -22.09 10.34
CA ARG A 453 -5.95 -20.89 10.65
C ARG A 453 -5.35 -20.13 11.83
N VAL A 454 -4.98 -20.82 12.90
CA VAL A 454 -4.31 -20.23 14.07
C VAL A 454 -3.01 -19.52 13.67
N LEU A 455 -2.18 -20.12 12.81
CA LEU A 455 -0.97 -19.47 12.29
C LEU A 455 -1.30 -18.12 11.62
N GLY A 456 -2.29 -18.09 10.73
CA GLY A 456 -2.70 -16.85 10.05
C GLY A 456 -3.31 -15.82 10.98
N ILE A 457 -4.14 -16.24 11.94
CA ILE A 457 -4.71 -15.36 12.96
C ILE A 457 -3.59 -14.73 13.80
N ILE A 458 -2.58 -15.51 14.22
CA ILE A 458 -1.42 -14.98 14.96
C ILE A 458 -0.70 -13.91 14.13
N LYS A 459 -0.38 -14.18 12.86
CA LYS A 459 0.26 -13.21 11.97
C LYS A 459 -0.57 -11.94 11.79
N PHE A 460 -1.88 -12.09 11.67
CA PHE A 460 -2.81 -10.98 11.53
C PHE A 460 -2.83 -10.10 12.79
N VAL A 461 -3.01 -10.71 13.96
CA VAL A 461 -3.02 -10.01 15.26
C VAL A 461 -1.66 -9.37 15.56
N GLU A 462 -0.56 -10.05 15.24
CA GLU A 462 0.81 -9.52 15.32
C GLU A 462 0.96 -8.24 14.49
N GLY A 463 0.51 -8.26 13.23
CA GLY A 463 0.51 -7.08 12.37
C GLY A 463 -0.34 -5.92 12.92
N CYS A 464 -1.50 -6.23 13.50
CA CYS A 464 -2.39 -5.21 14.09
C CYS A 464 -1.78 -4.60 15.36
N LEU A 465 -1.19 -5.43 16.23
CA LEU A 465 -0.50 -4.98 17.44
C LEU A 465 0.66 -4.04 17.10
N LEU A 466 1.47 -4.37 16.09
CA LEU A 466 2.58 -3.53 15.63
C LEU A 466 2.11 -2.15 15.14
N GLY A 467 0.97 -2.10 14.44
CA GLY A 467 0.37 -0.84 13.97
C GLY A 467 -0.23 0.03 15.08
N ALA A 468 -0.64 -0.58 16.20
CA ALA A 468 -1.29 0.08 17.33
C ALA A 468 -0.36 0.36 18.53
N ALA A 469 0.80 -0.30 18.58
CA ALA A 469 1.72 -0.22 19.72
C ALA A 469 2.17 1.23 19.98
N PRO A 470 2.29 1.63 21.26
CA PRO A 470 2.90 2.91 21.61
C PRO A 470 4.29 3.03 20.99
N ARG A 471 4.63 4.21 20.48
CA ARG A 471 5.94 4.47 19.88
C ARG A 471 6.85 5.17 20.88
N LYS A 472 8.12 4.80 20.89
CA LYS A 472 9.16 5.49 21.63
C LYS A 472 10.04 6.30 20.68
N ARG A 473 10.57 7.40 21.21
CA ARG A 473 11.54 8.22 20.48
C ARG A 473 12.94 7.68 20.69
N ARG A 474 13.67 7.44 19.60
CA ARG A 474 15.07 7.03 19.60
C ARG A 474 15.83 8.02 18.71
N GLY A 475 16.41 9.04 19.32
CA GLY A 475 16.98 10.18 18.58
C GLY A 475 15.88 11.01 17.91
N GLU A 476 15.94 11.14 16.58
CA GLU A 476 14.91 11.84 15.78
C GLU A 476 13.83 10.90 15.24
N GLU A 477 14.05 9.59 15.30
CA GLU A 477 13.10 8.58 14.81
C GLU A 477 12.13 8.14 15.92
N THR A 478 10.95 7.67 15.50
CA THR A 478 10.02 7.00 16.41
C THR A 478 9.80 5.57 15.97
N GLU A 479 10.13 4.62 16.85
CA GLU A 479 9.94 3.20 16.60
C GLU A 479 8.82 2.65 17.50
N PRO A 480 7.98 1.71 17.02
CA PRO A 480 7.03 1.00 17.87
C PRO A 480 7.76 0.28 19.01
N ILE A 481 7.21 0.35 20.23
CA ILE A 481 7.72 -0.45 21.34
C ILE A 481 7.36 -1.91 21.08
N GLN A 482 8.36 -2.79 21.07
CA GLN A 482 8.12 -4.23 21.02
C GLN A 482 7.52 -4.69 22.36
N ILE A 483 6.21 -4.81 22.38
CA ILE A 483 5.41 -5.15 23.56
C ILE A 483 5.12 -6.64 23.73
N TYR A 484 5.24 -7.45 22.66
CA TYR A 484 5.09 -8.90 22.74
C TYR A 484 5.88 -9.62 21.63
N ASP A 485 6.36 -10.84 21.92
CA ASP A 485 7.01 -11.73 20.95
C ASP A 485 6.10 -12.91 20.64
N PHE A 486 5.51 -12.91 19.43
CA PHE A 486 4.57 -13.94 19.00
C PHE A 486 5.21 -15.31 18.77
N ASN A 487 6.55 -15.43 18.73
CA ASN A 487 7.19 -16.73 18.72
C ASN A 487 6.97 -17.50 20.03
N ARG A 488 6.85 -16.79 21.16
CA ARG A 488 6.47 -17.40 22.44
C ARG A 488 5.09 -18.03 22.37
N LEU A 489 4.14 -17.35 21.73
CA LEU A 489 2.78 -17.83 21.56
C LEU A 489 2.73 -19.08 20.66
N ARG A 490 3.46 -19.05 19.53
CA ARG A 490 3.61 -20.21 18.64
C ARG A 490 4.21 -21.42 19.37
N HIS A 491 5.27 -21.20 20.17
CA HIS A 491 5.88 -22.25 20.99
C HIS A 491 4.92 -22.81 22.05
N LYS A 492 4.17 -21.95 22.75
CA LYS A 492 3.19 -22.36 23.76
C LYS A 492 2.04 -23.18 23.17
N LEU A 493 1.67 -22.90 21.92
CA LEU A 493 0.69 -23.66 21.13
C LEU A 493 1.27 -24.94 20.51
N GLY A 494 2.59 -25.16 20.56
CA GLY A 494 3.25 -26.30 19.92
C GLY A 494 3.20 -26.25 18.39
N ILE A 495 3.14 -25.06 17.79
CA ILE A 495 3.01 -24.87 16.34
C ILE A 495 4.30 -24.29 15.74
N GLU A 496 5.23 -25.16 15.35
CA GLU A 496 6.39 -24.78 14.54
C GLU A 496 6.05 -24.86 13.04
N MET A 497 6.56 -23.93 12.23
CA MET A 497 6.27 -23.91 10.79
C MET A 497 7.02 -25.00 10.05
N VAL A 498 6.32 -25.72 9.18
CA VAL A 498 6.90 -26.71 8.26
C VAL A 498 6.75 -26.20 6.84
N SER A 499 7.87 -25.91 6.16
CA SER A 499 7.84 -25.67 4.71
C SER A 499 7.83 -27.00 3.96
N VAL A 500 6.96 -27.09 2.97
CA VAL A 500 7.00 -28.17 1.99
C VAL A 500 7.46 -27.53 0.69
N ALA A 501 8.57 -28.01 0.10
CA ALA A 501 8.99 -27.59 -1.23
C ALA A 501 7.78 -27.70 -2.18
N ALA A 502 7.48 -26.61 -2.90
CA ALA A 502 6.24 -26.45 -3.63
C ALA A 502 5.87 -27.67 -4.48
N PRO A 503 4.59 -28.09 -4.53
CA PRO A 503 4.15 -29.15 -5.42
C PRO A 503 4.52 -28.77 -6.85
N THR A 504 5.27 -29.65 -7.50
CA THR A 504 5.63 -29.53 -8.91
C THR A 504 4.33 -29.58 -9.71
N PRO A 505 4.05 -28.59 -10.57
CA PRO A 505 2.92 -28.67 -11.50
C PRO A 505 2.94 -30.00 -12.25
N VAL A 506 1.79 -30.68 -12.32
CA VAL A 506 1.64 -31.93 -13.09
C VAL A 506 2.16 -31.67 -14.52
N PRO A 507 3.10 -32.48 -15.03
CA PRO A 507 3.70 -32.23 -16.34
C PRO A 507 2.63 -32.34 -17.43
N GLN A 508 2.57 -31.32 -18.30
CA GLN A 508 2.27 -31.60 -19.70
C GLN A 508 3.29 -32.65 -20.20
N ALA A 509 2.87 -33.53 -21.12
CA ALA A 509 3.59 -34.64 -21.74
C ALA A 509 5.13 -34.65 -21.56
N PRO A 510 5.71 -35.82 -21.23
CA PRO A 510 6.91 -35.95 -20.40
C PRO A 510 8.07 -35.05 -20.85
N ALA A 511 8.38 -34.05 -20.01
CA ALA A 511 9.67 -33.39 -20.04
C ALA A 511 10.67 -34.19 -19.18
N ALA A 512 11.87 -34.37 -19.73
CA ALA A 512 12.97 -35.20 -19.24
C ALA A 512 13.33 -34.98 -17.75
N PRO A 513 13.92 -36.00 -17.07
CA PRO A 513 14.24 -35.95 -15.64
C PRO A 513 15.07 -34.72 -15.24
N THR A 514 14.68 -34.06 -14.15
CA THR A 514 15.42 -32.95 -13.57
C THR A 514 16.80 -33.43 -13.10
N PRO A 515 17.90 -32.85 -13.59
CA PRO A 515 19.24 -33.30 -13.25
C PRO A 515 19.59 -32.94 -11.80
N ALA A 516 20.42 -33.78 -11.18
CA ALA A 516 20.98 -33.53 -9.86
C ALA A 516 21.60 -32.13 -9.78
N LYS A 517 21.37 -31.43 -8.66
CA LYS A 517 21.88 -30.08 -8.40
C LYS A 517 23.41 -30.10 -8.51
N ARG A 518 23.97 -29.38 -9.48
CA ARG A 518 25.41 -29.36 -9.77
C ARG A 518 26.15 -28.54 -8.70
N ASP A 519 27.27 -29.05 -8.21
CA ASP A 519 28.15 -28.31 -7.31
C ASP A 519 29.20 -27.54 -8.12
N PHE A 520 28.94 -26.26 -8.38
CA PHE A 520 29.84 -25.38 -9.12
C PHE A 520 31.09 -24.98 -8.32
N THR A 521 31.08 -25.14 -7.00
CA THR A 521 32.20 -24.72 -6.15
C THR A 521 33.37 -25.71 -6.20
N ALA A 522 33.10 -26.95 -6.58
CA ALA A 522 34.09 -28.00 -6.80
C ALA A 522 34.65 -28.05 -8.23
N MET A 523 34.12 -27.25 -9.16
CA MET A 523 34.52 -27.25 -10.58
C MET A 523 35.77 -26.40 -10.82
N ASN A 524 36.67 -26.87 -11.69
CA ASN A 524 37.79 -26.06 -12.21
C ASN A 524 37.37 -25.25 -13.46
N ALA A 525 38.27 -24.43 -14.01
CA ALA A 525 37.96 -23.59 -15.16
C ALA A 525 37.59 -24.38 -16.44
N ALA A 526 38.18 -25.57 -16.65
CA ALA A 526 37.85 -26.43 -17.78
C ALA A 526 36.46 -27.07 -17.61
N ASP A 527 36.12 -27.50 -16.40
CA ASP A 527 34.79 -28.05 -16.06
C ASP A 527 33.70 -26.99 -16.27
N LEU A 528 33.95 -25.74 -15.82
CA LEU A 528 33.03 -24.62 -16.03
C LEU A 528 32.88 -24.28 -17.52
N SER A 529 33.97 -24.29 -18.29
CA SER A 529 33.93 -24.02 -19.74
C SER A 529 33.12 -25.07 -20.51
N ALA A 530 33.10 -26.31 -20.04
CA ALA A 530 32.34 -27.40 -20.64
C ALA A 530 30.83 -27.33 -20.35
N LEU A 531 30.37 -26.42 -19.48
CA LEU A 531 28.95 -26.27 -19.18
C LEU A 531 28.20 -25.64 -20.37
N ALA A 532 27.11 -26.28 -20.78
CA ALA A 532 26.14 -25.68 -21.69
C ALA A 532 25.39 -24.55 -20.96
N SER A 533 25.91 -23.32 -21.02
CA SER A 533 25.35 -22.15 -20.31
C SER A 533 23.89 -21.86 -20.68
N ALA A 534 23.47 -22.21 -21.89
CA ALA A 534 22.08 -22.10 -22.34
C ALA A 534 21.11 -22.98 -21.54
N ASP A 535 21.58 -24.10 -20.98
CA ASP A 535 20.76 -25.06 -20.23
C ASP A 535 20.72 -24.76 -18.72
N LEU A 536 21.62 -23.89 -18.24
CA LEU A 536 21.69 -23.50 -16.83
C LEU A 536 20.58 -22.50 -16.48
N SER A 537 19.99 -22.65 -15.29
CA SER A 537 19.08 -21.64 -14.73
C SER A 537 19.80 -20.32 -14.40
N ALA A 538 19.06 -19.23 -14.19
CA ALA A 538 19.65 -17.97 -13.73
C ALA A 538 20.35 -18.13 -12.35
N SER A 539 19.92 -19.06 -11.51
CA SER A 539 20.64 -19.35 -10.27
C SER A 539 21.98 -20.01 -10.54
N GLU A 540 21.98 -21.08 -11.32
CA GLU A 540 23.19 -21.83 -11.67
C GLU A 540 24.18 -20.99 -12.48
N LEU A 541 23.70 -20.09 -13.34
CA LEU A 541 24.55 -19.15 -14.06
C LEU A 541 25.25 -18.17 -13.13
N GLU A 542 24.57 -17.69 -12.08
CA GLU A 542 25.23 -16.82 -11.10
C GLU A 542 26.26 -17.59 -10.27
N ASP A 543 25.96 -18.82 -9.88
CA ASP A 543 26.89 -19.67 -9.12
C ASP A 543 28.11 -20.06 -9.96
N ALA A 544 27.91 -20.44 -11.23
CA ALA A 544 28.98 -20.69 -12.19
C ALA A 544 29.80 -19.43 -12.49
N MET A 545 29.14 -18.26 -12.64
CA MET A 545 29.81 -16.98 -12.80
C MET A 545 30.68 -16.64 -11.58
N LYS A 546 30.16 -16.80 -10.36
CA LYS A 546 30.93 -16.56 -9.12
C LYS A 546 32.10 -17.52 -9.01
N ALA A 547 31.93 -18.79 -9.35
CA ALA A 547 33.01 -19.77 -9.39
C ALA A 547 34.09 -19.38 -10.40
N ALA A 548 33.70 -18.96 -11.62
CA ALA A 548 34.61 -18.47 -12.65
C ALA A 548 35.39 -17.23 -12.19
N ILE A 549 34.74 -16.27 -11.52
CA ILE A 549 35.41 -15.09 -10.93
C ILE A 549 36.45 -15.52 -9.88
N LYS A 550 36.13 -16.47 -9.00
CA LYS A 550 37.07 -16.98 -7.99
C LYS A 550 38.30 -17.67 -8.58
N LEU A 551 38.16 -18.26 -9.77
CA LEU A 551 39.22 -18.92 -10.52
C LEU A 551 40.00 -17.96 -11.46
N ASP A 552 39.70 -16.65 -11.41
CA ASP A 552 40.24 -15.64 -12.32
C ASP A 552 39.95 -15.92 -13.82
N ALA A 553 38.91 -16.71 -14.10
CA ALA A 553 38.46 -17.07 -15.44
C ALA A 553 37.51 -16.00 -16.00
N ARG A 554 38.06 -14.83 -16.33
CA ARG A 554 37.29 -13.62 -16.64
C ARG A 554 36.36 -13.74 -17.85
N GLU A 555 36.82 -14.37 -18.93
CA GLU A 555 36.01 -14.56 -20.15
C GLU A 555 34.81 -15.48 -19.90
N LEU A 556 35.00 -16.52 -19.08
CA LEU A 556 33.93 -17.43 -18.68
C LEU A 556 32.89 -16.73 -17.80
N ALA A 557 33.33 -15.93 -16.83
CA ALA A 557 32.43 -15.13 -16.01
C ALA A 557 31.56 -14.18 -16.86
N VAL A 558 32.16 -13.53 -17.86
CA VAL A 558 31.44 -12.66 -18.82
C VAL A 558 30.46 -13.45 -19.67
N ALA A 559 30.83 -14.64 -20.15
CA ALA A 559 29.94 -15.49 -20.93
C ALA A 559 28.70 -15.94 -20.12
N PHE A 560 28.90 -16.35 -18.86
CA PHE A 560 27.79 -16.66 -17.96
C PHE A 560 26.93 -15.44 -17.66
N ALA A 561 27.54 -14.27 -17.45
CA ALA A 561 26.82 -13.04 -17.21
C ALA A 561 25.95 -12.61 -18.40
N LYS A 562 26.47 -12.64 -19.64
CA LYS A 562 25.69 -12.36 -20.86
C LYS A 562 24.52 -13.33 -21.04
N THR A 563 24.73 -14.59 -20.69
CA THR A 563 23.66 -15.60 -20.75
C THR A 563 22.62 -15.32 -19.65
N GLY A 564 23.07 -14.95 -18.45
CA GLY A 564 22.20 -14.64 -17.30
C GLY A 564 21.31 -13.41 -17.53
N THR A 565 21.81 -12.37 -18.21
CA THR A 565 21.00 -11.17 -18.52
C THR A 565 19.88 -11.46 -19.52
N THR A 566 20.03 -12.47 -20.39
CA THR A 566 19.07 -12.82 -21.45
C THR A 566 18.08 -13.91 -21.06
N LYS A 567 18.21 -14.51 -19.86
CA LYS A 567 17.24 -15.51 -19.39
C LYS A 567 15.83 -14.92 -19.28
N PRO A 568 14.75 -15.71 -19.43
CA PRO A 568 13.40 -15.27 -19.10
C PRO A 568 13.31 -14.80 -17.64
N TYR A 569 12.43 -13.84 -17.37
CA TYR A 569 12.18 -13.37 -16.01
C TYR A 569 11.84 -14.54 -15.06
N ASP A 570 12.46 -14.54 -13.88
CA ASP A 570 12.24 -15.53 -12.83
C ASP A 570 11.88 -14.79 -11.53
N ALA A 571 10.65 -14.97 -11.07
CA ALA A 571 10.15 -14.33 -9.85
C ALA A 571 10.88 -14.82 -8.58
N ALA A 572 11.51 -16.00 -8.61
CA ALA A 572 12.34 -16.48 -7.50
C ALA A 572 13.72 -15.79 -7.48
N LYS A 573 14.14 -15.20 -8.60
CA LYS A 573 15.41 -14.50 -8.74
C LYS A 573 15.27 -13.21 -9.56
N PRO A 574 14.53 -12.21 -9.03
CA PRO A 574 14.24 -10.97 -9.75
C PRO A 574 15.47 -10.05 -9.85
N ASP A 575 16.42 -10.13 -8.91
CA ASP A 575 17.65 -9.33 -8.91
C ASP A 575 18.67 -9.91 -9.92
N ARG A 576 18.94 -9.16 -11.00
CA ARG A 576 19.98 -9.48 -11.99
C ARG A 576 21.20 -8.59 -11.90
N TYR A 577 21.28 -7.73 -10.88
CA TYR A 577 22.43 -6.85 -10.69
C TYR A 577 23.77 -7.59 -10.73
N PRO A 578 23.95 -8.80 -10.16
CA PRO A 578 25.22 -9.51 -10.24
C PRO A 578 25.74 -9.72 -11.67
N PHE A 579 24.86 -10.05 -12.62
CA PHE A 579 25.23 -10.23 -14.02
C PHE A 579 25.61 -8.91 -14.68
N PHE A 580 24.76 -7.89 -14.56
CA PHE A 580 25.04 -6.57 -15.12
C PHE A 580 26.30 -5.94 -14.48
N ALA A 581 26.53 -6.15 -13.19
CA ALA A 581 27.73 -5.71 -12.49
C ALA A 581 28.99 -6.40 -13.02
N CYS A 582 28.92 -7.70 -13.31
CA CYS A 582 30.02 -8.43 -13.96
C CYS A 582 30.33 -7.84 -15.34
N LEU A 583 29.31 -7.61 -16.17
CA LEU A 583 29.45 -7.02 -17.51
C LEU A 583 30.01 -5.59 -17.47
N MET A 584 29.49 -4.73 -16.58
CA MET A 584 30.04 -3.38 -16.40
C MET A 584 31.50 -3.41 -15.95
N THR A 585 31.87 -4.35 -15.08
CA THR A 585 33.25 -4.48 -14.60
C THR A 585 34.18 -4.99 -15.71
N ALA A 586 33.70 -5.87 -16.58
CA ALA A 586 34.45 -6.34 -17.75
C ALA A 586 34.63 -5.22 -18.79
N ALA A 587 33.56 -4.51 -19.14
CA ALA A 587 33.62 -3.37 -20.05
C ALA A 587 34.59 -2.29 -19.56
N LEU A 588 34.54 -1.97 -18.26
CA LEU A 588 35.44 -1.00 -17.64
C LEU A 588 36.91 -1.45 -17.74
N SER A 589 37.21 -2.74 -17.55
CA SER A 589 38.57 -3.26 -17.68
C SER A 589 39.10 -3.28 -19.11
N SER A 590 38.22 -3.37 -20.10
CA SER A 590 38.57 -3.28 -21.51
C SER A 590 38.66 -1.83 -21.99
N GLY A 591 38.41 -0.84 -21.13
CA GLY A 591 38.39 0.58 -21.47
C GLY A 591 37.14 1.03 -22.23
N ASP A 592 36.16 0.14 -22.45
CA ASP A 592 34.92 0.45 -23.15
C ASP A 592 33.91 1.10 -22.21
N THR A 593 34.11 2.39 -22.03
CA THR A 593 33.29 3.24 -21.18
C THR A 593 31.89 3.48 -21.77
N GLY A 594 31.69 3.34 -23.09
CA GLY A 594 30.36 3.42 -23.70
C GLY A 594 29.51 2.20 -23.36
N GLU A 595 30.13 1.02 -23.39
CA GLU A 595 29.50 -0.24 -23.02
C GLU A 595 29.11 -0.26 -21.54
N VAL A 596 29.90 0.33 -20.64
CA VAL A 596 29.51 0.45 -19.22
C VAL A 596 28.20 1.22 -19.06
N VAL A 597 28.04 2.34 -19.78
CA VAL A 597 26.82 3.17 -19.73
C VAL A 597 25.63 2.41 -20.32
N ARG A 598 25.82 1.73 -21.46
CA ARG A 598 24.78 0.93 -22.10
C ARG A 598 24.28 -0.18 -21.17
N VAL A 599 25.19 -0.98 -20.62
CA VAL A 599 24.89 -2.08 -19.69
C VAL A 599 24.25 -1.56 -18.40
N ALA A 600 24.68 -0.40 -17.89
CA ALA A 600 24.06 0.22 -16.73
C ALA A 600 22.62 0.66 -16.98
N ASN A 601 22.33 1.23 -18.16
CA ASN A 601 20.98 1.64 -18.54
C ASN A 601 20.06 0.42 -18.75
N GLU A 602 20.55 -0.63 -19.42
CA GLU A 602 19.81 -1.89 -19.59
C GLU A 602 19.51 -2.57 -18.26
N GLY A 603 20.51 -2.62 -17.36
CA GLY A 603 20.33 -3.18 -16.03
C GLY A 603 19.36 -2.36 -15.18
N SER A 604 19.44 -1.02 -15.25
CA SER A 604 18.54 -0.11 -14.55
C SER A 604 17.09 -0.23 -15.06
N GLN A 605 16.90 -0.36 -16.38
CA GLN A 605 15.59 -0.61 -16.98
C GLN A 605 15.03 -1.96 -16.51
N TYR A 606 15.82 -3.03 -16.60
CA TYR A 606 15.40 -4.35 -16.11
C TYR A 606 15.03 -4.32 -14.63
N ASP A 607 15.84 -3.67 -13.80
CA ASP A 607 15.60 -3.52 -12.35
C ASP A 607 14.33 -2.72 -12.06
N SER A 608 14.05 -1.67 -12.84
CA SER A 608 12.81 -0.90 -12.75
C SER A 608 11.59 -1.74 -13.10
N GLU A 609 11.67 -2.55 -14.15
CA GLU A 609 10.56 -3.38 -14.65
C GLU A 609 10.30 -4.63 -13.78
N HIS A 610 11.36 -5.25 -13.24
CA HIS A 610 11.29 -6.61 -12.67
C HIS A 610 11.74 -6.71 -11.21
N ASN A 611 12.37 -5.68 -10.63
CA ASN A 611 12.91 -5.69 -9.26
C ASN A 611 12.61 -4.37 -8.48
N ALA A 612 11.55 -3.66 -8.90
CA ALA A 612 11.04 -2.45 -8.26
C ALA A 612 12.07 -1.31 -8.09
N GLY A 613 13.09 -1.25 -8.96
CA GLY A 613 14.09 -0.17 -8.93
C GLY A 613 15.05 -0.21 -7.73
N LYS A 614 15.13 -1.33 -7.01
CA LYS A 614 15.94 -1.46 -5.77
C LYS A 614 17.44 -1.22 -5.99
N ARG A 615 17.94 -1.42 -7.21
CA ARG A 615 19.36 -1.27 -7.59
C ARG A 615 19.63 0.01 -8.37
N PHE A 616 18.65 0.92 -8.47
CA PHE A 616 18.79 2.16 -9.23
C PHE A 616 20.05 2.95 -8.87
N ASN A 617 20.29 3.19 -7.57
CA ASN A 617 21.47 3.92 -7.10
C ASN A 617 22.77 3.19 -7.46
N ASP A 618 22.79 1.86 -7.40
CA ASP A 618 23.96 1.04 -7.75
C ASP A 618 24.35 1.21 -9.23
N TYR A 619 23.36 1.29 -10.14
CA TYR A 619 23.59 1.54 -11.56
C TYR A 619 24.00 3.00 -11.84
N ALA A 620 23.28 3.95 -11.25
CA ALA A 620 23.53 5.37 -11.45
C ALA A 620 24.92 5.78 -10.96
N LEU A 621 25.36 5.29 -9.79
CA LEU A 621 26.71 5.56 -9.26
C LEU A 621 27.83 4.99 -10.14
N ARG A 622 27.63 3.80 -10.73
CA ARG A 622 28.59 3.22 -11.69
C ARG A 622 28.68 4.04 -12.97
N LYS A 623 27.56 4.54 -13.47
CA LYS A 623 27.48 5.42 -14.64
C LYS A 623 28.17 6.76 -14.37
N ILE A 624 27.88 7.40 -13.23
CA ILE A 624 28.53 8.63 -12.77
C ILE A 624 30.05 8.49 -12.77
N ALA A 625 30.58 7.40 -12.20
CA ALA A 625 32.03 7.19 -12.13
C ALA A 625 32.70 7.14 -13.51
N VAL A 626 32.00 6.67 -14.54
CA VAL A 626 32.51 6.62 -15.92
C VAL A 626 32.36 7.96 -16.62
N LEU A 627 31.20 8.60 -16.51
CA LEU A 627 30.93 9.93 -17.10
C LEU A 627 31.88 10.99 -16.54
N ALA A 628 32.17 10.94 -15.23
CA ALA A 628 33.12 11.84 -14.58
C ALA A 628 34.54 11.67 -15.14
N LYS A 629 34.97 10.42 -15.41
CA LYS A 629 36.27 10.16 -16.06
C LYS A 629 36.35 10.65 -17.49
N LYS A 630 35.22 10.68 -18.21
CA LYS A 630 35.14 11.25 -19.57
C LYS A 630 35.07 12.78 -19.59
N GLY A 631 34.85 13.41 -18.44
CA GLY A 631 34.63 14.86 -18.37
C GLY A 631 33.22 15.30 -18.80
N GLU A 632 32.26 14.38 -18.89
CA GLU A 632 30.86 14.67 -19.24
C GLU A 632 30.09 15.20 -18.02
N TYR A 633 30.53 16.34 -17.49
CA TYR A 633 30.08 16.85 -16.19
C TYR A 633 28.61 17.28 -16.14
N GLU A 634 28.02 17.65 -17.27
CA GLU A 634 26.58 17.94 -17.36
C GLU A 634 25.75 16.67 -17.19
N ALA A 635 26.16 15.55 -17.80
CA ALA A 635 25.52 14.26 -17.59
C ALA A 635 25.73 13.74 -16.15
N VAL A 636 26.92 13.94 -15.57
CA VAL A 636 27.18 13.61 -14.16
C VAL A 636 26.24 14.38 -13.23
N GLU A 637 26.03 15.66 -13.49
CA GLU A 637 25.14 16.52 -12.71
C GLU A 637 23.69 16.06 -12.81
N GLN A 638 23.23 15.74 -14.02
CA GLN A 638 21.89 15.20 -14.25
C GLN A 638 21.67 13.88 -13.50
N GLU A 639 22.65 12.97 -13.51
CA GLU A 639 22.55 11.70 -12.78
C GLU A 639 22.51 11.91 -11.28
N TYR A 640 23.36 12.77 -10.71
CA TYR A 640 23.31 13.08 -9.28
C TYR A 640 21.98 13.72 -8.88
N ASN A 641 21.44 14.62 -9.70
CA ASN A 641 20.12 15.20 -9.47
C ASN A 641 19.03 14.11 -9.51
N THR A 642 19.07 13.22 -10.49
CA THR A 642 18.09 12.12 -10.59
C THR A 642 18.13 11.18 -9.38
N ILE A 643 19.31 10.87 -8.84
CA ILE A 643 19.44 10.09 -7.60
C ILE A 643 18.89 10.89 -6.42
N LEU A 644 19.26 12.16 -6.29
CA LEU A 644 18.83 13.03 -5.19
C LEU A 644 17.33 13.34 -5.21
N ASP A 645 16.67 13.36 -6.37
CA ASP A 645 15.22 13.50 -6.47
C ASP A 645 14.49 12.27 -5.90
N ARG A 646 15.11 11.09 -5.98
CA ARG A 646 14.59 9.83 -5.39
C ARG A 646 14.95 9.66 -3.92
N THR A 647 16.14 10.09 -3.53
CA THR A 647 16.66 9.97 -2.16
C THR A 647 17.15 11.32 -1.62
N PRO A 648 16.26 12.33 -1.48
CA PRO A 648 16.65 13.70 -1.13
C PRO A 648 17.19 13.83 0.30
N ASN A 649 16.96 12.82 1.13
CA ASN A 649 17.41 12.77 2.52
C ASN A 649 18.78 12.11 2.71
N ASP A 650 19.37 11.50 1.68
CA ASP A 650 20.70 10.91 1.78
C ASP A 650 21.79 11.99 1.68
N GLY A 651 22.18 12.52 2.85
CA GLY A 651 23.21 13.55 2.98
C GLY A 651 24.54 13.18 2.33
N ASN A 652 24.90 11.89 2.33
CA ASN A 652 26.18 11.43 1.78
C ASN A 652 26.24 11.64 0.27
N LEU A 653 25.10 11.66 -0.43
CA LEU A 653 25.08 11.90 -1.87
C LEU A 653 25.39 13.36 -2.22
N TYR A 654 24.97 14.33 -1.40
CA TYR A 654 25.34 15.73 -1.60
C TYR A 654 26.83 15.95 -1.42
N VAL A 655 27.41 15.33 -0.38
CA VAL A 655 28.86 15.33 -0.10
C VAL A 655 29.59 14.72 -1.29
N LYS A 656 29.20 13.50 -1.71
CA LYS A 656 29.85 12.77 -2.80
C LYS A 656 29.73 13.49 -4.16
N ALA A 657 28.60 14.13 -4.44
CA ALA A 657 28.43 14.96 -5.63
C ALA A 657 29.37 16.18 -5.60
N ALA A 658 29.40 16.90 -4.48
CA ALA A 658 30.28 18.05 -4.31
C ALA A 658 31.78 17.67 -4.41
N GLU A 659 32.19 16.57 -3.78
CA GLU A 659 33.54 16.00 -3.90
C GLU A 659 33.88 15.62 -5.35
N THR A 660 32.95 14.98 -6.06
CA THR A 660 33.13 14.59 -7.47
C THR A 660 33.42 15.82 -8.34
N PHE A 661 32.65 16.89 -8.17
CA PHE A 661 32.85 18.14 -8.93
C PHE A 661 34.08 18.93 -8.48
N LEU A 662 34.44 18.91 -7.19
CA LEU A 662 35.68 19.52 -6.69
C LEU A 662 36.91 18.85 -7.26
N GLY A 663 36.95 17.51 -7.24
CA GLY A 663 38.04 16.73 -7.84
C GLY A 663 38.22 17.01 -9.33
N ALA A 664 37.12 17.36 -10.01
CA ALA A 664 37.07 17.76 -11.42
C ALA A 664 37.31 19.27 -11.67
N LYS A 665 37.61 20.07 -10.64
CA LYS A 665 37.74 21.55 -10.70
C LYS A 665 36.50 22.27 -11.26
N GLN A 666 35.31 21.71 -11.03
CA GLN A 666 34.02 22.30 -11.41
C GLN A 666 33.42 23.07 -10.21
N GLY A 667 34.06 24.18 -9.82
CA GLY A 667 33.74 24.92 -8.58
C GLY A 667 32.29 25.37 -8.46
N SER A 668 31.68 25.84 -9.55
CA SER A 668 30.28 26.28 -9.55
C SER A 668 29.28 25.14 -9.26
N ARG A 669 29.47 23.96 -9.88
CA ARG A 669 28.64 22.77 -9.64
C ARG A 669 28.83 22.21 -8.23
N ALA A 670 30.10 22.11 -7.81
CA ALA A 670 30.45 21.70 -6.46
C ALA A 670 29.79 22.59 -5.39
N LYS A 671 29.82 23.91 -5.60
CA LYS A 671 29.15 24.89 -4.75
C LYS A 671 27.65 24.62 -4.68
N GLY A 672 26.98 24.39 -5.82
CA GLY A 672 25.53 24.12 -5.84
C GLY A 672 25.13 22.89 -5.02
N PHE A 673 25.86 21.77 -5.14
CA PHE A 673 25.59 20.57 -4.34
C PHE A 673 25.94 20.76 -2.85
N ALA A 674 27.03 21.48 -2.54
CA ALA A 674 27.42 21.78 -1.16
C ALA A 674 26.41 22.72 -0.45
N GLU A 675 25.87 23.72 -1.15
CA GLU A 675 24.83 24.61 -0.61
C GLU A 675 23.52 23.86 -0.34
N ARG A 676 23.10 22.99 -1.27
CA ARG A 676 21.94 22.12 -1.09
C ARG A 676 22.15 21.13 0.05
N GLY A 677 23.33 20.51 0.13
CA GLY A 677 23.68 19.60 1.23
C GLY A 677 23.73 20.30 2.59
N LEU A 678 24.25 21.53 2.65
CA LEU A 678 24.25 22.35 3.86
C LEU A 678 22.83 22.75 4.29
N ALA A 679 21.97 23.14 3.34
CA ALA A 679 20.57 23.41 3.60
C ALA A 679 19.85 22.15 4.12
N LYS A 680 20.12 21.00 3.51
CA LYS A 680 19.57 19.70 3.94
C LYS A 680 20.07 19.29 5.33
N GLY A 681 21.34 19.49 5.62
CA GLY A 681 21.91 19.24 6.94
C GLY A 681 21.31 20.13 8.02
N LYS A 682 20.93 21.38 7.70
CA LYS A 682 20.19 22.26 8.62
C LYS A 682 18.77 21.77 8.85
N GLU A 683 18.08 21.37 7.79
CA GLU A 683 16.73 20.79 7.85
C GLU A 683 16.69 19.52 8.71
N GLN A 684 17.70 18.66 8.59
CA GLN A 684 17.81 17.37 9.29
C GLN A 684 18.49 17.45 10.67
N GLY A 685 18.90 18.64 11.14
CA GLY A 685 19.68 18.75 12.38
C GLY A 685 21.05 18.03 12.36
N ASN A 686 21.50 17.55 11.19
CA ASN A 686 22.71 16.75 11.04
C ASN A 686 23.96 17.65 11.01
N ARG A 687 24.59 17.81 12.17
CA ARG A 687 25.79 18.66 12.33
C ARG A 687 27.00 18.17 11.54
N ASP A 688 27.14 16.86 11.36
CA ASP A 688 28.27 16.27 10.62
C ASP A 688 28.14 16.57 9.13
N LEU A 689 26.93 16.47 8.58
CA LEU A 689 26.64 16.85 7.20
C LEU A 689 26.82 18.37 6.99
N GLN A 690 26.38 19.19 7.95
CA GLN A 690 26.60 20.64 7.88
C GLN A 690 28.08 21.00 7.89
N ALA A 691 28.89 20.33 8.72
CA ALA A 691 30.34 20.52 8.75
C ALA A 691 30.98 20.10 7.42
N ALA A 692 30.67 18.88 6.95
CA ALA A 692 31.22 18.35 5.70
C ALA A 692 30.86 19.23 4.49
N CYS A 693 29.58 19.60 4.32
CA CYS A 693 29.16 20.48 3.24
C CYS A 693 29.69 21.91 3.41
N GLY A 694 29.89 22.41 4.64
CA GLY A 694 30.51 23.69 4.91
C GLY A 694 31.97 23.75 4.44
N GLU A 695 32.76 22.73 4.74
CA GLU A 695 34.15 22.60 4.28
C GLU A 695 34.22 22.50 2.75
N LEU A 696 33.34 21.69 2.14
CA LEU A 696 33.26 21.55 0.68
C LEU A 696 32.82 22.85 -0.01
N LEU A 697 31.93 23.62 0.62
CA LEU A 697 31.49 24.93 0.13
C LEU A 697 32.65 25.94 0.13
N ASP A 698 33.46 25.95 1.19
CA ASP A 698 34.64 26.82 1.27
C ASP A 698 35.76 26.38 0.31
N ALA A 699 35.91 25.08 0.08
CA ALA A 699 36.78 24.55 -0.95
C ALA A 699 36.31 24.94 -2.36
N ALA A 700 35.00 24.88 -2.63
CA ALA A 700 34.41 25.20 -3.94
C ALA A 700 34.62 26.67 -4.33
N LYS A 701 34.55 27.59 -3.36
CA LYS A 701 34.84 29.03 -3.56
C LYS A 701 36.27 29.32 -4.06
N ARG A 702 37.22 28.39 -3.84
CA ARG A 702 38.61 28.54 -4.30
C ARG A 702 38.80 28.12 -5.77
N TYR A 703 37.81 27.45 -6.35
CA TYR A 703 37.82 26.93 -7.72
C TYR A 703 36.66 27.47 -8.60
N SER A 704 35.89 28.44 -8.08
CA SER A 704 34.74 29.08 -8.73
C SER A 704 35.08 30.38 -9.42
#